data_AF-A0A6C0TSC4-F1
#
_entry.id   AF-A0A6C0TSC4-F1
#
_cell.length_a   1.000
_cell.length_b   1.000
_cell.length_c   1.000
_cell.angle_alpha   90.00
_cell.angle_beta   90.00
_cell.angle_gamma   90.00
#
_symmetry.space_group_name_H-M   'P 1'
#
loop_
_entity.id
_entity.type
_entity.pdbx_description
1 polymer ?
#
loop_
_entity_poly.entity_id
_entity_poly.type
_entity_poly.pdbx_seq_one_letter_code
_entity_poly.pdbx_strand_id
1 'polypeptide(L)'
;MKRQQTLMRTAFRILIVVLALITLAGIFAVQSAQRALRDAGVEHLDWRGVSWSGNELSVAEITGRYAAEQGDLGFAAWGVQVKLVWEAGPRLELVDVRDLDLDWRPTPGMTFEDPMLDPNPGSPAPASIDQSPASLDPRDWLHVPHWFPAEAAIRDLSLSMPCQQETCELSGSFDARRNVISANSFAAQLALLSGTESLALSVDLRDEADDLVLSSDLALSGQHALALRADWRGATDSAQWQGSVSMPGWPDANWLFGFVDPWLKPGTLPLEQLPTGLQFDANWVLQPGRTPVQWTDLLAGAVRVKGQLNLPQPWDVKDVGAVSGAADFDFQGDKGAWLLHQGTASVQLERLSWPALANLPADVRPVSLQAVIEPEPGSTEGWRAALPLTFSATLGGPVTGTLDTRLSLTNNPALQAELHQGRLQLVGGRIDYAGARFQDLRADLSFEGLVNQQLLSLTLGKSSRLDSAALRLGEADVSLIDTRLELAGLKLDIPFDGQDATRLDAPIRLGASRLEHAMLRPQSWSLVGRLGYGEKGLDWKGVAAAASGLQFGLDMTWPTNAGWRARLTPDAIFLRADNPLALTLTDWPALLDLSAGKLTANFDASGHSSIERLSGRIDLSGGSGIYDRTEFSGLDLPLTMELKGEQVTLATSAITLQSINPGLPVGPARFDGRYQATLGQTLAGELHIEHASTDLLGGRLLLQPTTLDFSHARQKLMVQMQGVELTELFKAYPAEGLSGHGIIDGQLPVTLTDNGVIIENGSLRAREPGGALQYRSDRLAGLGDNPGMRELVLALDDFRYSVLASDIDYAENGTLVLGLRLEGHNPELQQGRPVHLNVRLEEDIPALLASLQLSGQVSDIIQKRVQERLLQRR
;
A
#
# COMPACT_ATOMS: atom_id res chain seq x y z
N MET A 1 1.67 -108.30 -66.96
CA MET A 1 1.65 -107.82 -65.56
C MET A 1 2.93 -107.09 -65.08
N LYS A 2 4.10 -107.14 -65.75
CA LYS A 2 5.34 -106.45 -65.28
C LYS A 2 5.46 -104.94 -65.57
N ARG A 3 4.60 -104.33 -66.39
CA ARG A 3 4.72 -102.91 -66.83
C ARG A 3 3.87 -101.91 -66.01
N GLN A 4 2.83 -102.37 -65.31
CA GLN A 4 1.98 -101.53 -64.43
C GLN A 4 2.59 -101.32 -63.03
N GLN A 5 3.33 -102.29 -62.49
CA GLN A 5 4.00 -102.15 -61.19
C GLN A 5 5.17 -101.14 -61.20
N THR A 6 5.80 -100.92 -62.35
CA THR A 6 6.90 -99.95 -62.50
C THR A 6 6.38 -98.51 -62.55
N LEU A 7 5.30 -98.24 -63.28
CA LEU A 7 4.68 -96.91 -63.38
C LEU A 7 4.12 -96.40 -62.04
N MET A 8 3.49 -97.27 -61.25
CA MET A 8 2.93 -96.91 -59.94
C MET A 8 4.05 -96.61 -58.92
N ARG A 9 5.19 -97.31 -58.99
CA ARG A 9 6.38 -96.99 -58.19
C ARG A 9 7.05 -95.68 -58.58
N THR A 10 7.06 -95.32 -59.86
CA THR A 10 7.62 -94.02 -60.32
C THR A 10 6.70 -92.87 -59.94
N ALA A 11 5.38 -93.02 -60.07
CA ALA A 11 4.40 -92.02 -59.63
C ALA A 11 4.44 -91.79 -58.11
N PHE A 12 4.58 -92.87 -57.33
CA PHE A 12 4.73 -92.76 -55.86
C PHE A 12 6.05 -92.11 -55.46
N ARG A 13 7.16 -92.37 -56.18
CA ARG A 13 8.44 -91.68 -55.97
C ARG A 13 8.38 -90.20 -56.35
N ILE A 14 7.69 -89.86 -57.45
CA ILE A 14 7.47 -88.46 -57.84
C ILE A 14 6.60 -87.75 -56.81
N LEU A 15 5.53 -88.39 -56.32
CA LEU A 15 4.69 -87.83 -55.25
C LEU A 15 5.49 -87.60 -53.96
N ILE A 16 6.32 -88.56 -53.54
CA ILE A 16 7.20 -88.38 -52.37
C ILE A 16 8.22 -87.26 -52.60
N VAL A 17 8.82 -87.16 -53.79
CA VAL A 17 9.79 -86.10 -54.11
C VAL A 17 9.11 -84.73 -54.18
N VAL A 18 7.90 -84.63 -54.72
CA VAL A 18 7.10 -83.40 -54.75
C VAL A 18 6.66 -83.02 -53.33
N LEU A 19 6.20 -83.98 -52.52
CA LEU A 19 5.86 -83.74 -51.11
C LEU A 19 7.12 -83.35 -50.30
N ALA A 20 8.26 -83.98 -50.57
CA ALA A 20 9.55 -83.63 -49.97
C ALA A 20 10.02 -82.23 -50.41
N LEU A 21 9.85 -81.85 -51.69
CA LEU A 21 10.19 -80.52 -52.18
C LEU A 21 9.25 -79.43 -51.63
N ILE A 22 7.96 -79.72 -51.50
CA ILE A 22 6.98 -78.80 -50.89
C ILE A 22 7.26 -78.63 -49.39
N THR A 23 7.57 -79.72 -48.68
CA THR A 23 7.98 -79.63 -47.27
C THR A 23 9.32 -78.93 -47.10
N LEU A 24 10.30 -79.17 -47.98
CA LEU A 24 11.59 -78.47 -47.95
C LEU A 24 11.42 -76.97 -48.28
N ALA A 25 10.57 -76.63 -49.26
CA ALA A 25 10.24 -75.26 -49.61
C ALA A 25 9.48 -74.56 -48.47
N GLY A 26 8.55 -75.26 -47.80
CA GLY A 26 7.87 -74.77 -46.61
C GLY A 26 8.83 -74.51 -45.45
N ILE A 27 9.74 -75.45 -45.16
CA ILE A 27 10.78 -75.28 -44.13
C ILE A 27 11.72 -74.12 -44.49
N PHE A 28 12.12 -74.01 -45.75
CA PHE A 28 12.97 -72.92 -46.23
C PHE A 28 12.28 -71.56 -46.14
N ALA A 29 11.00 -71.48 -46.51
CA ALA A 29 10.20 -70.26 -46.39
C ALA A 29 10.06 -69.82 -44.93
N VAL A 30 9.77 -70.76 -44.01
CA VAL A 30 9.70 -70.48 -42.57
C VAL A 30 11.05 -70.02 -42.02
N GLN A 31 12.15 -70.70 -42.39
CA GLN A 31 13.49 -70.29 -41.95
C GLN A 31 13.93 -68.94 -42.53
N SER A 32 13.60 -68.67 -43.79
CA SER A 32 13.86 -67.39 -44.46
C SER A 32 13.09 -66.26 -43.78
N ALA A 33 11.80 -66.48 -43.50
CA ALA A 33 10.97 -65.51 -42.78
C ALA A 33 11.50 -65.26 -41.36
N GLN A 34 11.86 -66.30 -40.61
CA GLN A 34 12.45 -66.15 -39.28
C GLN A 34 13.82 -65.45 -39.30
N ARG A 35 14.59 -65.57 -40.39
CA ARG A 35 15.86 -64.85 -40.56
C ARG A 35 15.61 -63.38 -40.87
N ALA A 36 14.73 -63.09 -41.82
CA ALA A 36 14.34 -61.73 -42.17
C ALA A 36 13.74 -60.97 -40.97
N LEU A 37 12.94 -61.65 -40.14
CA LEU A 37 12.38 -61.07 -38.92
C LEU A 37 13.46 -60.77 -37.86
N ARG A 38 14.47 -61.64 -37.73
CA ARG A 38 15.63 -61.38 -36.85
C ARG A 38 16.51 -60.24 -37.36
N ASP A 39 16.77 -60.19 -38.66
CA ASP A 39 17.52 -59.09 -39.29
C ASP A 39 16.75 -57.77 -39.16
N ALA A 40 15.43 -57.83 -39.07
CA ALA A 40 14.55 -56.71 -38.76
C ALA A 40 14.38 -56.45 -37.24
N GLY A 41 15.19 -57.05 -36.35
CA GLY A 41 15.16 -56.75 -34.91
C GLY A 41 14.16 -57.56 -34.08
N VAL A 42 13.38 -58.48 -34.67
CA VAL A 42 12.44 -59.35 -33.93
C VAL A 42 13.17 -60.58 -33.39
N GLU A 43 13.33 -60.64 -32.08
CA GLU A 43 13.88 -61.76 -31.31
C GLU A 43 12.78 -62.61 -30.64
N HIS A 44 13.08 -63.87 -30.34
CA HIS A 44 12.21 -64.77 -29.55
C HIS A 44 10.76 -64.95 -30.06
N LEU A 45 10.55 -64.87 -31.38
CA LEU A 45 9.23 -65.03 -32.00
C LEU A 45 8.72 -66.49 -31.96
N ASP A 46 7.66 -66.75 -31.20
CA ASP A 46 6.92 -68.03 -31.09
C ASP A 46 5.50 -67.89 -31.67
N TRP A 47 5.03 -68.93 -32.36
CA TRP A 47 3.71 -68.99 -33.01
C TRP A 47 3.04 -70.30 -32.60
N ARG A 48 1.81 -70.24 -32.07
CA ARG A 48 1.04 -71.43 -31.69
C ARG A 48 -0.32 -71.46 -32.36
N GLY A 49 -0.79 -72.68 -32.64
CA GLY A 49 -2.12 -72.91 -33.24
C GLY A 49 -2.28 -72.30 -34.63
N VAL A 50 -1.21 -72.30 -35.44
CA VAL A 50 -1.23 -71.79 -36.81
C VAL A 50 -2.13 -72.68 -37.68
N SER A 51 -3.09 -72.07 -38.34
CA SER A 51 -3.97 -72.70 -39.32
C SER A 51 -4.09 -71.81 -40.55
N TRP A 52 -4.15 -72.44 -41.73
CA TRP A 52 -4.31 -71.75 -43.00
C TRP A 52 -5.52 -72.33 -43.72
N SER A 53 -6.49 -71.48 -44.07
CA SER A 53 -7.70 -71.88 -44.78
C SER A 53 -8.01 -70.88 -45.89
N GLY A 54 -7.95 -71.33 -47.15
CA GLY A 54 -8.13 -70.45 -48.31
C GLY A 54 -7.04 -69.37 -48.38
N ASN A 55 -7.43 -68.11 -48.19
CA ASN A 55 -6.57 -66.93 -48.19
C ASN A 55 -6.40 -66.32 -46.78
N GLU A 56 -6.83 -67.04 -45.74
CA GLU A 56 -6.83 -66.58 -44.36
C GLU A 56 -5.86 -67.41 -43.51
N LEU A 57 -4.96 -66.72 -42.82
CA LEU A 57 -4.03 -67.23 -41.83
C LEU A 57 -4.62 -66.93 -40.45
N SER A 58 -4.92 -67.95 -39.66
CA SER A 58 -5.33 -67.78 -38.26
C SER A 58 -4.25 -68.35 -37.34
N VAL A 59 -3.86 -67.57 -36.34
CA VAL A 59 -2.85 -67.93 -35.35
C VAL A 59 -3.46 -67.74 -33.97
N ALA A 60 -3.44 -68.80 -33.15
CA ALA A 60 -4.01 -68.76 -31.82
C ALA A 60 -3.23 -67.84 -30.88
N GLU A 61 -1.90 -67.83 -30.98
CA GLU A 61 -0.99 -67.03 -30.14
C GLU A 61 0.30 -66.71 -30.92
N ILE A 62 0.71 -65.44 -30.90
CA ILE A 62 1.99 -64.94 -31.40
C ILE A 62 2.65 -64.19 -30.26
N THR A 63 3.86 -64.57 -29.86
CA THR A 63 4.63 -63.85 -28.84
C THR A 63 6.03 -63.58 -29.34
N GLY A 64 6.60 -62.43 -29.01
CA GLY A 64 7.97 -62.10 -29.37
C GLY A 64 8.50 -60.87 -28.65
N ARG A 65 9.72 -60.50 -28.99
CA ARG A 65 10.35 -59.24 -28.58
C ARG A 65 10.96 -58.58 -29.80
N TYR A 66 10.83 -57.28 -29.91
CA TYR A 66 11.48 -56.47 -30.93
C TYR A 66 12.52 -55.60 -30.25
N ALA A 67 13.79 -55.87 -30.52
CA ALA A 67 14.92 -55.13 -29.98
C ALA A 67 15.31 -54.03 -30.98
N ALA A 68 15.20 -52.77 -30.55
CA ALA A 68 15.63 -51.60 -31.29
C ALA A 68 16.75 -50.86 -30.56
N GLU A 69 17.47 -49.98 -31.25
CA GLU A 69 18.46 -49.10 -30.61
C GLU A 69 17.84 -48.24 -29.49
N GLN A 70 16.55 -47.94 -29.61
CA GLN A 70 15.77 -47.10 -28.70
C GLN A 70 15.18 -47.86 -27.48
N GLY A 71 15.18 -49.19 -27.49
CA GLY A 71 14.59 -50.02 -26.44
C GLY A 71 14.06 -51.36 -26.94
N ASP A 72 13.52 -52.15 -26.03
CA ASP A 72 12.92 -53.46 -26.29
C ASP A 72 11.39 -53.38 -26.22
N LEU A 73 10.70 -53.84 -27.26
CA LEU A 73 9.24 -53.99 -27.30
C LEU A 73 8.86 -55.48 -27.17
N GLY A 74 8.36 -55.89 -26.01
CA GLY A 74 7.65 -57.16 -25.88
C GLY A 74 6.28 -57.08 -26.56
N PHE A 75 5.87 -58.14 -27.26
CA PHE A 75 4.51 -58.23 -27.80
C PHE A 75 3.94 -59.64 -27.64
N ALA A 76 2.66 -59.73 -27.32
CA ALA A 76 1.87 -60.95 -27.29
C ALA A 76 0.49 -60.70 -27.90
N ALA A 77 0.12 -61.49 -28.90
CA ALA A 77 -1.13 -61.34 -29.64
C ALA A 77 -1.88 -62.67 -29.67
N TRP A 78 -3.17 -62.68 -29.33
CA TRP A 78 -4.03 -63.86 -29.33
C TRP A 78 -5.18 -63.73 -30.32
N GLY A 79 -5.53 -64.87 -30.93
CA GLY A 79 -6.63 -64.95 -31.90
C GLY A 79 -6.40 -64.08 -33.14
N VAL A 80 -5.16 -64.06 -33.65
CA VAL A 80 -4.76 -63.26 -34.81
C VAL A 80 -5.32 -63.86 -36.09
N GLN A 81 -6.00 -63.08 -36.90
CA GLN A 81 -6.53 -63.44 -38.21
C GLN A 81 -5.98 -62.49 -39.25
N VAL A 82 -5.36 -63.03 -40.30
CA VAL A 82 -4.76 -62.25 -41.39
C VAL A 82 -5.28 -62.77 -42.72
N LYS A 83 -5.93 -61.91 -43.50
CA LYS A 83 -6.41 -62.25 -44.86
C LYS A 83 -5.51 -61.61 -45.91
N LEU A 84 -5.02 -62.43 -46.85
CA LEU A 84 -4.10 -62.02 -47.91
C LEU A 84 -4.78 -62.05 -49.28
N VAL A 85 -4.57 -61.00 -50.08
CA VAL A 85 -5.04 -60.93 -51.46
C VAL A 85 -3.86 -60.72 -52.41
N TRP A 86 -3.93 -61.35 -53.57
CA TRP A 86 -2.85 -61.38 -54.57
C TRP A 86 -3.20 -60.63 -55.87
N GLU A 87 -4.45 -60.18 -56.02
CA GLU A 87 -4.89 -59.37 -57.16
C GLU A 87 -4.20 -58.00 -57.11
N ALA A 88 -3.27 -57.76 -58.04
CA ALA A 88 -2.36 -56.61 -58.14
C ALA A 88 -1.17 -56.57 -57.16
N GLY A 89 -0.76 -57.72 -56.59
CA GLY A 89 0.40 -57.85 -55.68
C GLY A 89 0.02 -58.38 -54.30
N PRO A 90 0.98 -58.82 -53.47
CA PRO A 90 0.72 -59.27 -52.11
C PRO A 90 0.27 -58.08 -51.25
N ARG A 91 -0.98 -58.09 -50.79
CA ARG A 91 -1.53 -57.09 -49.87
C ARG A 91 -2.30 -57.72 -48.72
N LEU A 92 -2.25 -57.09 -47.56
CA LEU A 92 -3.09 -57.44 -46.42
C LEU A 92 -4.49 -56.85 -46.64
N GLU A 93 -5.52 -57.69 -46.62
CA GLU A 93 -6.92 -57.25 -46.71
C GLU A 93 -7.50 -57.05 -45.31
N LEU A 94 -7.26 -57.98 -44.40
CA LEU A 94 -7.75 -57.94 -43.02
C LEU A 94 -6.64 -58.33 -42.04
N VAL A 95 -6.53 -57.61 -40.94
CA VAL A 95 -5.83 -58.02 -39.71
C VAL A 95 -6.80 -57.83 -38.54
N ASP A 96 -7.34 -58.91 -37.98
CA ASP A 96 -8.16 -58.89 -36.75
C ASP A 96 -7.36 -59.56 -35.63
N VAL A 97 -7.17 -58.87 -34.52
CA VAL A 97 -6.49 -59.37 -33.33
C VAL A 97 -7.47 -59.27 -32.16
N ARG A 98 -7.72 -60.39 -31.48
CA ARG A 98 -8.62 -60.38 -30.34
C ARG A 98 -7.98 -59.68 -29.15
N ASP A 99 -6.82 -60.16 -28.70
CA ASP A 99 -6.09 -59.62 -27.56
C ASP A 99 -4.67 -59.24 -28.03
N LEU A 100 -4.21 -58.02 -27.77
CA LEU A 100 -2.86 -57.55 -28.08
C LEU A 100 -2.25 -56.88 -26.85
N ASP A 101 -1.17 -57.46 -26.32
CA ASP A 101 -0.36 -56.93 -25.23
C ASP A 101 0.99 -56.46 -25.79
N LEU A 102 1.37 -55.23 -25.45
CA LEU A 102 2.59 -54.56 -25.88
C LEU A 102 3.31 -53.98 -24.66
N ASP A 103 4.57 -54.37 -24.44
CA ASP A 103 5.39 -53.93 -23.30
C ASP A 103 6.65 -53.23 -23.81
N TRP A 104 6.66 -51.89 -23.78
CA TRP A 104 7.79 -51.08 -24.21
C TRP A 104 8.75 -50.77 -23.07
N ARG A 105 10.03 -51.12 -23.25
CA ARG A 105 11.10 -50.87 -22.27
C ARG A 105 12.22 -50.06 -22.93
N PRO A 106 12.29 -48.75 -22.69
CA PRO A 106 13.35 -47.92 -23.26
C PRO A 106 14.71 -48.28 -22.65
N THR A 107 15.79 -48.02 -23.39
CA THR A 107 17.15 -48.23 -22.86
C THR A 107 17.44 -47.22 -21.73
N PRO A 108 18.00 -47.65 -20.58
CA PRO A 108 18.30 -46.76 -19.46
C PRO A 108 19.21 -45.58 -19.86
N GLY A 109 18.79 -44.35 -19.54
CA GLY A 109 19.54 -43.13 -19.84
C GLY A 109 19.11 -42.39 -21.12
N MET A 110 18.12 -42.89 -21.86
CA MET A 110 17.50 -42.14 -22.95
C MET A 110 16.63 -41.03 -22.37
N THR A 111 17.10 -39.79 -22.42
CA THR A 111 16.24 -38.62 -22.32
C THR A 111 15.60 -38.44 -23.69
N PHE A 112 14.27 -38.41 -23.76
CA PHE A 112 13.58 -37.83 -24.90
C PHE A 112 13.94 -36.33 -24.91
N GLU A 113 15.04 -35.97 -25.57
CA GLU A 113 15.36 -34.58 -25.87
C GLU A 113 14.26 -34.08 -26.79
N ASP A 114 13.45 -33.17 -26.26
CA ASP A 114 12.32 -32.58 -26.96
C ASP A 114 12.88 -31.64 -28.04
N PRO A 115 12.80 -31.99 -29.34
CA PRO A 115 13.36 -31.16 -30.40
C PRO A 115 12.59 -29.85 -30.57
N MET A 116 11.40 -29.72 -29.96
CA MET A 116 10.57 -28.52 -30.01
C MET A 116 10.79 -27.57 -28.83
N LEU A 117 11.61 -27.94 -27.84
CA LEU A 117 11.87 -27.16 -26.63
C LEU A 117 13.38 -26.93 -26.35
N ASP A 118 14.23 -26.89 -27.37
CA ASP A 118 15.59 -26.35 -27.23
C ASP A 118 15.52 -24.80 -27.17
N PRO A 119 15.88 -24.14 -26.06
CA PRO A 119 15.88 -22.69 -25.94
C PRO A 119 17.00 -22.02 -26.77
N ASN A 120 17.88 -22.81 -27.39
CA ASN A 120 19.08 -22.31 -28.05
C ASN A 120 19.08 -22.69 -29.54
N PRO A 121 18.72 -21.78 -30.46
CA PRO A 121 18.54 -22.09 -31.89
C PRO A 121 19.87 -22.33 -32.66
N GLY A 122 20.95 -22.73 -31.99
CA GLY A 122 22.32 -22.74 -32.52
C GLY A 122 23.07 -24.07 -32.45
N SER A 123 22.49 -25.14 -31.91
CA SER A 123 23.15 -26.45 -31.88
C SER A 123 23.07 -27.11 -33.27
N PRO A 124 24.20 -27.45 -33.92
CA PRO A 124 24.15 -28.13 -35.21
C PRO A 124 23.61 -29.55 -35.02
N ALA A 125 22.51 -29.85 -35.70
CA ALA A 125 21.99 -31.21 -35.82
C ALA A 125 23.08 -32.14 -36.38
N PRO A 126 23.17 -33.41 -35.92
CA PRO A 126 24.12 -34.36 -36.47
C PRO A 126 23.87 -34.52 -37.98
N ALA A 127 24.94 -34.35 -38.76
CA ALA A 127 24.90 -34.45 -40.21
C ALA A 127 24.59 -35.89 -40.64
N SER A 128 23.34 -36.17 -41.02
CA SER A 128 22.97 -37.38 -41.71
C SER A 128 22.15 -37.09 -42.96
N ILE A 129 22.78 -37.39 -44.10
CA ILE A 129 22.23 -37.68 -45.43
C ILE A 129 21.47 -36.54 -46.11
N ASP A 130 21.84 -36.33 -47.37
CA ASP A 130 21.37 -35.41 -48.40
C ASP A 130 19.84 -35.43 -48.65
N GLN A 131 19.03 -35.12 -47.63
CA GLN A 131 17.59 -34.93 -47.74
C GLN A 131 17.32 -33.43 -47.73
N SER A 132 17.00 -32.88 -48.92
CA SER A 132 16.26 -31.63 -48.99
C SER A 132 15.08 -31.73 -48.02
N PRO A 133 14.80 -30.70 -47.19
CA PRO A 133 13.70 -30.75 -46.25
C PRO A 133 12.42 -31.14 -47.00
N ALA A 134 11.79 -32.24 -46.61
CA ALA A 134 10.52 -32.64 -47.20
C ALA A 134 9.52 -31.49 -46.97
N SER A 135 8.80 -31.11 -48.03
CA SER A 135 7.71 -30.14 -47.89
C SER A 135 6.69 -30.69 -46.91
N LEU A 136 6.12 -29.81 -46.09
CA LEU A 136 5.02 -30.12 -45.19
C LEU A 136 3.73 -30.17 -46.02
N ASP A 137 3.52 -31.26 -46.76
CA ASP A 137 2.28 -31.54 -47.48
C ASP A 137 1.46 -32.59 -46.70
N PRO A 138 0.32 -32.22 -46.11
CA PRO A 138 -0.61 -33.15 -45.47
C PRO A 138 -1.04 -34.33 -46.33
N ARG A 139 -0.94 -34.23 -47.67
CA ARG A 139 -1.18 -35.36 -48.58
C ARG A 139 -0.18 -36.50 -48.37
N ASP A 140 1.01 -36.21 -47.85
CA ASP A 140 1.98 -37.23 -47.47
C ASP A 140 1.50 -38.07 -46.27
N TRP A 141 0.58 -37.57 -45.45
CA TRP A 141 -0.03 -38.34 -44.35
C TRP A 141 -0.91 -39.50 -44.86
N LEU A 142 -1.39 -39.42 -46.10
CA LEU A 142 -2.11 -40.52 -46.77
C LEU A 142 -1.18 -41.60 -47.34
N HIS A 143 0.14 -41.40 -47.31
CA HIS A 143 1.11 -42.46 -47.64
C HIS A 143 1.19 -43.49 -46.51
N VAL A 144 0.06 -44.13 -46.22
CA VAL A 144 0.00 -45.33 -45.40
C VAL A 144 0.83 -46.40 -46.10
N PRO A 145 1.81 -47.03 -45.42
CA PRO A 145 2.69 -47.99 -46.04
C PRO A 145 1.92 -49.08 -46.79
N HIS A 146 2.46 -49.55 -47.91
CA HIS A 146 1.83 -50.62 -48.71
C HIS A 146 1.55 -51.91 -47.92
N TRP A 147 2.18 -52.09 -46.77
CA TRP A 147 1.97 -53.23 -45.87
C TRP A 147 0.78 -53.08 -44.91
N PHE A 148 0.19 -51.88 -44.74
CA PHE A 148 -0.95 -51.70 -43.85
C PHE A 148 -2.23 -52.31 -44.46
N PRO A 149 -3.04 -53.05 -43.69
CA PRO A 149 -4.21 -53.74 -44.21
C PRO A 149 -5.35 -52.80 -44.64
N ALA A 150 -6.26 -53.30 -45.48
CA ALA A 150 -7.49 -52.57 -45.81
C ALA A 150 -8.43 -52.44 -44.60
N GLU A 151 -8.48 -53.46 -43.74
CA GLU A 151 -9.15 -53.45 -42.43
C GLU A 151 -8.20 -53.95 -41.35
N ALA A 152 -8.06 -53.19 -40.26
CA ALA A 152 -7.31 -53.56 -39.06
C ALA A 152 -8.23 -53.42 -37.85
N ALA A 153 -8.28 -54.43 -36.98
CA ALA A 153 -9.04 -54.40 -35.74
C ALA A 153 -8.26 -55.06 -34.61
N ILE A 154 -8.24 -54.43 -33.44
CA ILE A 154 -7.70 -54.91 -32.18
C ILE A 154 -8.80 -54.73 -31.15
N ARG A 155 -9.36 -55.83 -30.64
CA ARG A 155 -10.53 -55.76 -29.73
C ARG A 155 -10.14 -55.39 -28.31
N ASP A 156 -9.09 -56.02 -27.80
CA ASP A 156 -8.54 -55.79 -26.47
C ASP A 156 -7.05 -55.48 -26.61
N LEU A 157 -6.69 -54.20 -26.51
CA LEU A 157 -5.34 -53.66 -26.53
C LEU A 157 -4.89 -53.41 -25.08
N SER A 158 -3.72 -53.91 -24.68
CA SER A 158 -2.98 -53.47 -23.51
C SER A 158 -1.59 -52.99 -23.92
N LEU A 159 -1.18 -51.83 -23.43
CA LEU A 159 0.09 -51.19 -23.73
C LEU A 159 0.74 -50.74 -22.41
N SER A 160 1.82 -51.41 -22.02
CA SER A 160 2.70 -51.04 -20.91
C SER A 160 3.81 -50.14 -21.42
N MET A 161 3.88 -48.91 -20.91
CA MET A 161 4.85 -47.90 -21.32
C MET A 161 5.52 -47.24 -20.11
N PRO A 162 6.73 -46.70 -20.25
CA PRO A 162 7.41 -45.91 -19.23
C PRO A 162 6.66 -44.59 -18.98
N CYS A 163 6.49 -44.22 -17.71
CA CYS A 163 5.90 -42.96 -17.27
C CYS A 163 6.57 -42.47 -15.98
N GLN A 164 6.12 -41.35 -15.39
CA GLN A 164 6.69 -40.82 -14.13
C GLN A 164 6.58 -41.79 -12.95
N GLN A 165 5.62 -42.73 -13.00
CA GLN A 165 5.39 -43.76 -11.98
C GLN A 165 6.10 -45.09 -12.31
N GLU A 166 7.23 -45.04 -13.02
CA GLU A 166 8.02 -46.17 -13.57
C GLU A 166 7.36 -46.87 -14.78
N THR A 167 6.13 -47.37 -14.66
CA THR A 167 5.39 -48.05 -15.74
C THR A 167 3.88 -47.77 -15.66
N CYS A 168 3.27 -47.34 -16.77
CA CYS A 168 1.85 -47.08 -16.90
C CYS A 168 1.22 -48.01 -17.94
N GLU A 169 0.07 -48.60 -17.59
CA GLU A 169 -0.70 -49.49 -18.47
C GLU A 169 -1.85 -48.72 -19.12
N LEU A 170 -1.97 -48.81 -20.45
CA LEU A 170 -3.09 -48.29 -21.22
C LEU A 170 -3.87 -49.47 -21.79
N SER A 171 -5.17 -49.53 -21.51
CA SER A 171 -6.06 -50.56 -22.05
C SER A 171 -7.06 -49.94 -23.02
N GLY A 172 -7.51 -50.68 -24.04
CA GLY A 172 -8.39 -50.11 -25.05
C GLY A 172 -8.74 -51.03 -26.22
N SER A 173 -9.17 -50.43 -27.32
CA SER A 173 -9.42 -51.10 -28.61
C SER A 173 -9.02 -50.15 -29.74
N PHE A 174 -8.68 -50.71 -30.90
CA PHE A 174 -8.32 -49.94 -32.08
C PHE A 174 -8.94 -50.56 -33.32
N ASP A 175 -9.54 -49.75 -34.18
CA ASP A 175 -9.97 -50.17 -35.50
C ASP A 175 -9.59 -49.16 -36.56
N ALA A 176 -9.27 -49.64 -37.75
CA ALA A 176 -8.91 -48.81 -38.90
C ALA A 176 -9.39 -49.46 -40.20
N ARG A 177 -9.85 -48.63 -41.13
CA ARG A 177 -10.37 -49.03 -42.43
C ARG A 177 -9.85 -48.11 -43.51
N ARG A 178 -9.48 -48.69 -44.64
CA ARG A 178 -8.99 -47.97 -45.82
C ARG A 178 -9.75 -48.42 -47.06
N ASN A 179 -10.25 -47.47 -47.85
CA ASN A 179 -10.84 -47.78 -49.14
C ASN A 179 -9.75 -47.81 -50.23
N VAL A 180 -9.56 -48.97 -50.85
CA VAL A 180 -8.53 -49.23 -51.86
C VAL A 180 -9.06 -49.07 -53.30
N ILE A 181 -10.38 -48.90 -53.49
CA ILE A 181 -11.03 -48.99 -54.82
C ILE A 181 -11.41 -47.61 -55.39
N SER A 182 -11.77 -46.64 -54.56
CA SER A 182 -12.21 -45.30 -54.99
C SER A 182 -11.70 -44.24 -54.02
N ALA A 183 -10.78 -43.38 -54.46
CA ALA A 183 -10.22 -42.22 -53.74
C ALA A 183 -9.82 -42.46 -52.27
N ASN A 184 -8.51 -42.48 -52.00
CA ASN A 184 -7.87 -42.84 -50.72
C ASN A 184 -8.58 -42.27 -49.48
N SER A 185 -9.53 -43.01 -48.91
CA SER A 185 -10.13 -42.70 -47.61
C SER A 185 -9.54 -43.61 -46.53
N PHE A 186 -9.25 -43.03 -45.38
CA PHE A 186 -8.73 -43.71 -44.20
C PHE A 186 -9.57 -43.30 -43.00
N ALA A 187 -10.21 -44.26 -42.34
CA ALA A 187 -10.94 -44.05 -41.10
C ALA A 187 -10.29 -44.89 -40.00
N ALA A 188 -10.08 -44.33 -38.82
CA ALA A 188 -9.57 -45.02 -37.66
C ALA A 188 -10.30 -44.57 -36.39
N GLN A 189 -10.47 -45.50 -35.47
CA GLN A 189 -11.05 -45.25 -34.16
C GLN A 189 -10.18 -45.93 -33.10
N LEU A 190 -9.80 -45.15 -32.08
CA LEU A 190 -9.05 -45.60 -30.91
C LEU A 190 -9.93 -45.36 -29.69
N ALA A 191 -10.22 -46.41 -28.92
CA ALA A 191 -10.88 -46.29 -27.63
C ALA A 191 -9.89 -46.70 -26.53
N LEU A 192 -9.68 -45.86 -25.53
CA LEU A 192 -8.88 -46.14 -24.35
C LEU A 192 -9.78 -46.16 -23.12
N LEU A 193 -9.48 -47.05 -22.17
CA LEU A 193 -10.27 -47.30 -20.97
C LEU A 193 -9.46 -46.93 -19.74
N SER A 194 -10.13 -46.28 -18.77
CA SER A 194 -9.58 -45.94 -17.46
C SER A 194 -10.65 -46.16 -16.39
N GLY A 195 -10.65 -47.34 -15.77
CA GLY A 195 -11.69 -47.72 -14.80
C GLY A 195 -13.08 -47.82 -15.45
N THR A 196 -14.01 -46.94 -15.07
CA THR A 196 -15.35 -46.83 -15.67
C THR A 196 -15.43 -45.77 -16.77
N GLU A 197 -14.36 -45.01 -16.97
CA GLU A 197 -14.29 -43.90 -17.92
C GLU A 197 -13.62 -44.35 -19.22
N SER A 198 -13.91 -43.66 -20.32
CA SER A 198 -13.37 -44.02 -21.64
C SER A 198 -13.02 -42.79 -22.47
N LEU A 199 -11.95 -42.85 -23.24
CA LEU A 199 -11.60 -41.88 -24.28
C LEU A 199 -11.76 -42.55 -25.64
N ALA A 200 -12.55 -41.99 -26.54
CA ALA A 200 -12.68 -42.47 -27.91
C ALA A 200 -12.28 -41.37 -28.89
N LEU A 201 -11.23 -41.61 -29.69
CA LEU A 201 -10.80 -40.74 -30.76
C LEU A 201 -11.15 -41.38 -32.10
N SER A 202 -11.96 -40.70 -32.89
CA SER A 202 -12.27 -41.07 -34.27
C SER A 202 -11.56 -40.11 -35.22
N VAL A 203 -11.01 -40.64 -36.30
CA VAL A 203 -10.32 -39.90 -37.36
C VAL A 203 -10.81 -40.43 -38.70
N ASP A 204 -11.25 -39.57 -39.60
CA ASP A 204 -11.67 -39.88 -40.96
C ASP A 204 -11.00 -38.87 -41.90
N LEU A 205 -10.17 -39.40 -42.80
CA LEU A 205 -9.36 -38.67 -43.76
C LEU A 205 -9.81 -39.08 -45.17
N ARG A 206 -10.17 -38.12 -46.01
CA ARG A 206 -10.67 -38.35 -47.38
C ARG A 206 -9.96 -37.45 -48.38
N ASP A 207 -9.62 -38.03 -49.52
CA ASP A 207 -9.13 -37.31 -50.68
C ASP A 207 -10.30 -37.06 -51.65
N GLU A 208 -10.86 -35.85 -51.64
CA GLU A 208 -12.02 -35.45 -52.46
C GLU A 208 -11.59 -34.46 -53.55
N ALA A 209 -11.42 -34.93 -54.79
CA ALA A 209 -11.28 -34.07 -55.98
C ALA A 209 -10.22 -32.94 -55.85
N ASP A 210 -9.01 -33.28 -55.42
CA ASP A 210 -7.87 -32.38 -55.12
C ASP A 210 -7.95 -31.61 -53.78
N ASP A 211 -8.91 -31.93 -52.90
CA ASP A 211 -8.97 -31.44 -51.52
C ASP A 211 -8.75 -32.62 -50.54
N LEU A 212 -7.81 -32.47 -49.59
CA LEU A 212 -7.65 -33.41 -48.49
C LEU A 212 -8.49 -32.95 -47.29
N VAL A 213 -9.48 -33.74 -46.91
CA VAL A 213 -10.40 -33.46 -45.79
C VAL A 213 -10.09 -34.39 -44.63
N LEU A 214 -9.71 -33.80 -43.49
CA LEU A 214 -9.55 -34.46 -42.21
C LEU A 214 -10.75 -34.11 -41.32
N SER A 215 -11.41 -35.11 -40.77
CA SER A 215 -12.41 -34.97 -39.72
C SER A 215 -12.01 -35.84 -38.53
N SER A 216 -12.06 -35.28 -37.33
CA SER A 216 -11.75 -36.00 -36.10
C SER A 216 -12.74 -35.62 -35.00
N ASP A 217 -13.12 -36.60 -34.20
CA ASP A 217 -14.02 -36.44 -33.06
C ASP A 217 -13.42 -37.16 -31.85
N LEU A 218 -13.32 -36.44 -30.74
CA LEU A 218 -12.90 -36.94 -29.45
C LEU A 218 -14.14 -37.00 -28.56
N ALA A 219 -14.49 -38.19 -28.10
CA ALA A 219 -15.53 -38.41 -27.10
C ALA A 219 -14.91 -38.86 -25.78
N LEU A 220 -15.36 -38.27 -24.66
CA LEU A 220 -14.98 -38.64 -23.31
C LEU A 220 -16.22 -39.21 -22.61
N SER A 221 -16.13 -40.45 -22.16
CA SER A 221 -17.19 -41.20 -21.48
C SER A 221 -18.54 -41.17 -22.22
N GLY A 222 -18.46 -41.27 -23.55
CA GLY A 222 -19.62 -41.25 -24.46
C GLY A 222 -20.16 -39.86 -24.82
N GLN A 223 -19.54 -38.77 -24.34
CA GLN A 223 -19.91 -37.40 -24.69
C GLN A 223 -18.90 -36.78 -25.65
N HIS A 224 -19.36 -36.17 -26.74
CA HIS A 224 -18.50 -35.45 -27.69
C HIS A 224 -17.81 -34.26 -27.01
N ALA A 225 -16.48 -34.33 -26.88
CA ALA A 225 -15.66 -33.32 -26.22
C ALA A 225 -15.03 -32.35 -27.21
N LEU A 226 -14.47 -32.82 -28.33
CA LEU A 226 -13.78 -31.99 -29.32
C LEU A 226 -13.97 -32.54 -30.73
N ALA A 227 -14.41 -31.70 -31.65
CA ALA A 227 -14.50 -32.02 -33.07
C ALA A 227 -13.56 -31.11 -33.87
N LEU A 228 -12.76 -31.69 -34.75
CA LEU A 228 -11.85 -31.01 -35.66
C LEU A 228 -12.24 -31.35 -37.10
N ARG A 229 -12.37 -30.33 -37.95
CA ARG A 229 -12.46 -30.49 -39.40
C ARG A 229 -11.43 -29.61 -40.06
N ALA A 230 -10.61 -30.17 -40.93
CA ALA A 230 -9.60 -29.44 -41.67
C ALA A 230 -9.64 -29.84 -43.15
N ASP A 231 -9.67 -28.85 -44.03
CA ASP A 231 -9.59 -29.03 -45.48
C ASP A 231 -8.30 -28.40 -46.00
N TRP A 232 -7.53 -29.15 -46.76
CA TRP A 232 -6.31 -28.72 -47.42
C TRP A 232 -6.52 -28.68 -48.93
N ARG A 233 -6.51 -27.47 -49.50
CA ARG A 233 -6.82 -27.23 -50.93
C ARG A 233 -5.59 -26.77 -51.70
N GLY A 234 -5.45 -27.22 -52.95
CA GLY A 234 -4.46 -26.69 -53.90
C GLY A 234 -3.08 -27.35 -53.87
N ALA A 235 -2.19 -26.92 -54.77
CA ALA A 235 -0.80 -27.36 -54.89
C ALA A 235 0.12 -26.66 -53.89
N THR A 236 1.29 -27.24 -53.58
CA THR A 236 2.23 -26.80 -52.51
C THR A 236 2.56 -25.30 -52.46
N ASP A 237 2.57 -24.60 -53.60
CA ASP A 237 2.92 -23.17 -53.68
C ASP A 237 1.71 -22.22 -53.56
N SER A 238 0.48 -22.75 -53.60
CA SER A 238 -0.77 -22.01 -53.44
C SER A 238 -1.73 -22.73 -52.48
N ALA A 239 -1.19 -23.53 -51.56
CA ALA A 239 -1.97 -24.38 -50.68
C ALA A 239 -2.79 -23.51 -49.73
N GLN A 240 -4.07 -23.79 -49.57
CA GLN A 240 -4.91 -23.14 -48.58
C GLN A 240 -5.33 -24.17 -47.55
N TRP A 241 -4.96 -23.93 -46.30
CA TRP A 241 -5.39 -24.74 -45.18
C TRP A 241 -6.52 -24.02 -44.45
N GLN A 242 -7.70 -24.62 -44.45
CA GLN A 242 -8.85 -24.08 -43.73
C GLN A 242 -9.44 -25.15 -42.83
N GLY A 243 -10.19 -24.73 -41.83
CA GLY A 243 -10.87 -25.68 -40.97
C GLY A 243 -11.65 -25.03 -39.85
N SER A 244 -12.28 -25.88 -39.07
CA SER A 244 -13.04 -25.54 -37.88
C SER A 244 -12.71 -26.52 -36.77
N VAL A 245 -12.61 -26.01 -35.55
CA VAL A 245 -12.55 -26.79 -34.33
C VAL A 245 -13.74 -26.36 -33.47
N SER A 246 -14.46 -27.33 -32.92
CA SER A 246 -15.64 -27.10 -32.09
C SER A 246 -15.58 -27.97 -30.85
N MET A 247 -15.84 -27.34 -29.72
CA MET A 247 -15.94 -27.92 -28.39
C MET A 247 -17.26 -27.42 -27.83
N PRO A 248 -18.38 -28.15 -28.02
CA PRO A 248 -19.72 -27.67 -27.66
C PRO A 248 -19.91 -27.52 -26.14
N GLY A 249 -19.07 -28.21 -25.36
CA GLY A 249 -19.00 -28.12 -23.91
C GLY A 249 -18.12 -29.24 -23.37
N TRP A 250 -17.00 -28.88 -22.75
CA TRP A 250 -16.08 -29.85 -22.18
C TRP A 250 -16.79 -30.68 -21.10
N PRO A 251 -16.83 -32.02 -21.19
CA PRO A 251 -17.53 -32.84 -20.20
C PRO A 251 -16.80 -32.82 -18.86
N ASP A 252 -17.45 -33.30 -17.80
CA ASP A 252 -16.77 -33.54 -16.52
C ASP A 252 -15.79 -34.71 -16.70
N ALA A 253 -14.55 -34.36 -17.04
CA ALA A 253 -13.48 -35.29 -17.35
C ALA A 253 -12.31 -35.09 -16.40
N ASN A 254 -12.57 -34.83 -15.11
CA ASN A 254 -11.50 -34.70 -14.11
C ASN A 254 -10.63 -35.97 -14.01
N TRP A 255 -11.19 -37.14 -14.35
CA TRP A 255 -10.45 -38.40 -14.48
C TRP A 255 -9.32 -38.34 -15.51
N LEU A 256 -9.45 -37.47 -16.53
CA LEU A 256 -8.46 -37.32 -17.59
C LEU A 256 -7.13 -36.79 -17.04
N PHE A 257 -7.13 -35.98 -15.98
CA PHE A 257 -5.88 -35.62 -15.30
C PHE A 257 -5.23 -36.84 -14.68
N GLY A 258 -5.97 -37.67 -13.95
CA GLY A 258 -5.41 -38.91 -13.41
C GLY A 258 -4.85 -39.84 -14.50
N PHE A 259 -5.42 -39.78 -15.70
CA PHE A 259 -4.98 -40.54 -16.87
C PHE A 259 -3.73 -39.94 -17.55
N VAL A 260 -3.62 -38.61 -17.64
CA VAL A 260 -2.53 -37.90 -18.36
C VAL A 260 -1.38 -37.48 -17.44
N ASP A 261 -1.63 -37.19 -16.16
CA ASP A 261 -0.64 -36.72 -15.17
C ASP A 261 0.60 -37.62 -15.07
N PRO A 262 0.49 -38.97 -15.07
CA PRO A 262 1.67 -39.83 -15.07
C PRO A 262 2.59 -39.64 -16.28
N TRP A 263 2.08 -39.06 -17.37
CA TRP A 263 2.80 -38.82 -18.63
C TRP A 263 3.38 -37.41 -18.72
N LEU A 264 3.04 -36.50 -17.80
CA LEU A 264 3.51 -35.12 -17.76
C LEU A 264 4.62 -34.93 -16.73
N LYS A 265 5.46 -33.90 -16.88
CA LYS A 265 6.42 -33.51 -15.84
C LYS A 265 5.68 -32.79 -14.70
N PRO A 266 6.09 -32.97 -13.42
CA PRO A 266 5.49 -32.23 -12.30
C PRO A 266 5.56 -30.71 -12.52
N GLY A 267 4.43 -30.01 -12.36
CA GLY A 267 4.34 -28.55 -12.50
C GLY A 267 4.21 -28.04 -13.95
N THR A 268 4.03 -28.92 -14.94
CA THR A 268 3.86 -28.49 -16.35
C THR A 268 2.53 -27.75 -16.58
N LEU A 269 1.46 -28.13 -15.87
CA LEU A 269 0.15 -27.49 -15.97
C LEU A 269 -0.18 -26.78 -14.64
N PRO A 270 -0.51 -25.47 -14.65
CA PRO A 270 -0.87 -24.71 -13.45
C PRO A 270 -2.33 -24.98 -13.00
N LEU A 271 -2.94 -26.08 -13.45
CA LEU A 271 -4.36 -26.37 -13.33
C LEU A 271 -4.54 -27.63 -12.48
N GLU A 272 -5.36 -27.55 -11.43
CA GLU A 272 -5.73 -28.71 -10.62
C GLU A 272 -6.99 -29.42 -11.15
N GLN A 273 -7.78 -28.74 -12.00
CA GLN A 273 -9.06 -29.20 -12.55
C GLN A 273 -9.30 -28.56 -13.93
N LEU A 274 -10.05 -29.25 -14.81
CA LEU A 274 -10.41 -28.77 -16.14
C LEU A 274 -11.78 -28.09 -16.05
N PRO A 275 -12.01 -27.02 -16.81
CA PRO A 275 -13.28 -26.29 -16.75
C PRO A 275 -14.39 -27.14 -17.37
N THR A 276 -15.31 -27.63 -16.54
CA THR A 276 -16.51 -28.33 -17.01
C THR A 276 -17.42 -27.33 -17.73
N GLY A 277 -17.91 -27.70 -18.90
CA GLY A 277 -18.79 -26.88 -19.73
C GLY A 277 -18.08 -25.79 -20.54
N LEU A 278 -16.74 -25.77 -20.59
CA LEU A 278 -16.01 -24.85 -21.47
C LEU A 278 -16.39 -25.10 -22.93
N GLN A 279 -16.83 -24.05 -23.61
CA GLN A 279 -17.19 -24.09 -25.02
C GLN A 279 -16.16 -23.32 -25.82
N PHE A 280 -15.73 -23.87 -26.96
CA PHE A 280 -14.77 -23.22 -27.85
C PHE A 280 -15.11 -23.56 -29.28
N ASP A 281 -15.27 -22.55 -30.13
CA ASP A 281 -15.41 -22.73 -31.56
C ASP A 281 -14.42 -21.80 -32.25
N ALA A 282 -13.60 -22.33 -33.16
CA ALA A 282 -12.70 -21.52 -33.95
C ALA A 282 -12.60 -22.04 -35.38
N ASN A 283 -12.53 -21.10 -36.32
CA ASN A 283 -12.34 -21.34 -37.73
C ASN A 283 -11.05 -20.65 -38.19
N TRP A 284 -10.27 -21.32 -39.02
CA TRP A 284 -9.05 -20.75 -39.59
C TRP A 284 -9.02 -20.85 -41.10
N VAL A 285 -8.30 -19.91 -41.71
CA VAL A 285 -7.88 -19.94 -43.11
C VAL A 285 -6.44 -19.47 -43.15
N LEU A 286 -5.54 -20.32 -43.66
CA LEU A 286 -4.11 -20.10 -43.76
C LEU A 286 -3.71 -20.27 -45.21
N GLN A 287 -3.02 -19.27 -45.75
CA GLN A 287 -2.42 -19.29 -47.07
C GLN A 287 -0.93 -18.98 -46.90
N PRO A 288 -0.05 -19.99 -46.88
CA PRO A 288 1.37 -19.81 -46.68
C PRO A 288 1.96 -18.99 -47.83
N GLY A 289 2.86 -18.07 -47.52
CA GLY A 289 3.52 -17.22 -48.53
C GLY A 289 4.70 -17.91 -49.23
N ARG A 290 5.04 -19.13 -48.80
CA ARG A 290 6.13 -19.98 -49.30
C ARG A 290 5.77 -21.45 -49.08
N THR A 291 6.42 -22.36 -49.78
CA THR A 291 6.30 -23.81 -49.55
C THR A 291 6.62 -24.12 -48.08
N PRO A 292 5.68 -24.68 -47.29
CA PRO A 292 5.90 -24.96 -45.88
C PRO A 292 6.95 -26.05 -45.69
N VAL A 293 7.91 -25.84 -44.80
CA VAL A 293 8.92 -26.83 -44.37
C VAL A 293 8.82 -27.07 -42.86
N GLN A 294 8.30 -26.09 -42.12
CA GLN A 294 7.98 -26.17 -40.70
C GLN A 294 6.54 -25.66 -40.45
N TRP A 295 5.92 -26.07 -39.35
CA TRP A 295 4.56 -25.62 -38.99
C TRP A 295 4.43 -24.10 -38.89
N THR A 296 5.50 -23.41 -38.50
CA THR A 296 5.56 -21.94 -38.43
C THR A 296 5.51 -21.26 -39.81
N ASP A 297 5.83 -21.97 -40.89
CA ASP A 297 5.76 -21.44 -42.26
C ASP A 297 4.31 -21.26 -42.74
N LEU A 298 3.38 -22.07 -42.22
CA LEU A 298 1.94 -21.93 -42.46
C LEU A 298 1.41 -20.59 -41.94
N LEU A 299 2.09 -20.03 -40.95
CA LEU A 299 1.78 -18.76 -40.30
C LEU A 299 2.51 -17.57 -40.94
N ALA A 300 3.38 -17.81 -41.93
CA ALA A 300 4.20 -16.78 -42.55
C ALA A 300 3.50 -16.03 -43.69
N GLY A 301 2.37 -16.53 -44.20
CA GLY A 301 1.58 -15.88 -45.24
C GLY A 301 0.32 -15.19 -44.71
N ALA A 302 -0.75 -15.19 -45.50
CA ALA A 302 -2.03 -14.63 -45.09
C ALA A 302 -2.76 -15.61 -44.16
N VAL A 303 -3.09 -15.15 -42.97
CA VAL A 303 -3.71 -15.94 -41.90
C VAL A 303 -4.96 -15.23 -41.43
N ARG A 304 -6.04 -15.96 -41.23
CA ARG A 304 -7.20 -15.49 -40.50
C ARG A 304 -7.69 -16.56 -39.54
N VAL A 305 -7.85 -16.21 -38.28
CA VAL A 305 -8.37 -17.09 -37.23
C VAL A 305 -9.49 -16.36 -36.52
N LYS A 306 -10.71 -16.92 -36.59
CA LYS A 306 -11.87 -16.40 -35.89
C LYS A 306 -12.36 -17.41 -34.89
N GLY A 307 -12.71 -16.99 -33.69
CA GLY A 307 -13.29 -17.92 -32.73
C GLY A 307 -14.04 -17.24 -31.60
N GLN A 308 -14.72 -18.08 -30.84
CA GLN A 308 -15.42 -17.76 -29.62
C GLN A 308 -15.05 -18.77 -28.55
N LEU A 309 -14.92 -18.28 -27.32
CA LEU A 309 -14.68 -19.04 -26.11
C LEU A 309 -15.78 -18.65 -25.13
N ASN A 310 -16.44 -19.62 -24.52
CA ASN A 310 -17.46 -19.36 -23.51
C ASN A 310 -17.25 -20.29 -22.31
N LEU A 311 -17.11 -19.70 -21.14
CA LEU A 311 -16.95 -20.39 -19.86
C LEU A 311 -18.14 -20.02 -18.97
N PRO A 312 -19.28 -20.73 -19.12
CA PRO A 312 -20.53 -20.38 -18.45
C PRO A 312 -20.50 -20.67 -16.94
N GLN A 313 -19.67 -21.63 -16.51
CA GLN A 313 -19.51 -22.00 -15.11
C GLN A 313 -18.19 -21.46 -14.54
N PRO A 314 -18.18 -20.93 -13.31
CA PRO A 314 -16.95 -20.47 -12.67
C PRO A 314 -15.94 -21.61 -12.50
N TRP A 315 -14.74 -21.40 -13.04
CA TRP A 315 -13.60 -22.29 -12.94
C TRP A 315 -12.63 -21.77 -11.88
N ASP A 316 -12.39 -22.56 -10.84
CA ASP A 316 -11.47 -22.19 -9.77
C ASP A 316 -10.01 -22.31 -10.25
N VAL A 317 -9.37 -21.16 -10.44
CA VAL A 317 -7.96 -21.03 -10.84
C VAL A 317 -7.12 -20.62 -9.62
N LYS A 318 -6.08 -21.41 -9.35
CA LYS A 318 -5.16 -21.17 -8.23
C LYS A 318 -4.53 -19.78 -8.32
N ASP A 319 -4.44 -19.10 -7.17
CA ASP A 319 -3.89 -17.75 -7.02
C ASP A 319 -4.60 -16.66 -7.85
N VAL A 320 -5.76 -16.97 -8.44
CA VAL A 320 -6.61 -16.03 -9.20
C VAL A 320 -8.01 -15.92 -8.59
N GLY A 321 -8.71 -17.04 -8.42
CA GLY A 321 -10.11 -17.11 -7.97
C GLY A 321 -10.97 -17.87 -8.97
N ALA A 322 -12.29 -17.73 -8.85
CA ALA A 322 -13.26 -18.35 -9.73
C ALA A 322 -13.46 -17.50 -11.00
N VAL A 323 -13.09 -18.03 -12.16
CA VAL A 323 -13.11 -17.34 -13.45
C VAL A 323 -14.29 -17.84 -14.29
N SER A 324 -15.12 -16.94 -14.80
CA SER A 324 -16.13 -17.21 -15.83
C SER A 324 -16.13 -16.10 -16.87
N GLY A 325 -16.75 -16.31 -18.02
CA GLY A 325 -16.80 -15.27 -19.04
C GLY A 325 -16.95 -15.79 -20.47
N ALA A 326 -16.86 -14.87 -21.41
CA ALA A 326 -16.86 -15.17 -22.84
C ALA A 326 -15.86 -14.28 -23.56
N ALA A 327 -15.24 -14.80 -24.62
CA ALA A 327 -14.35 -14.05 -25.47
C ALA A 327 -14.59 -14.38 -26.93
N ASP A 328 -14.59 -13.38 -27.80
CA ASP A 328 -14.52 -13.53 -29.25
C ASP A 328 -13.25 -12.89 -29.79
N PHE A 329 -12.74 -13.43 -30.90
CA PHE A 329 -11.52 -12.93 -31.53
C PHE A 329 -11.55 -13.13 -33.05
N ASP A 330 -11.03 -12.17 -33.80
CA ASP A 330 -10.75 -12.21 -35.24
C ASP A 330 -9.31 -11.75 -35.47
N PHE A 331 -8.38 -12.69 -35.45
CA PHE A 331 -6.98 -12.44 -35.75
C PHE A 331 -6.74 -12.50 -37.25
N GLN A 332 -6.00 -11.53 -37.78
CA GLN A 332 -5.53 -11.50 -39.16
C GLN A 332 -4.02 -11.32 -39.19
N GLY A 333 -3.33 -12.18 -39.92
CA GLY A 333 -1.89 -12.13 -40.11
C GLY A 333 -1.51 -11.98 -41.57
N ASP A 334 -0.47 -11.21 -41.86
CA ASP A 334 0.24 -11.27 -43.15
C ASP A 334 1.74 -11.08 -42.91
N LYS A 335 2.58 -11.93 -43.51
CA LYS A 335 4.06 -11.85 -43.40
C LYS A 335 4.58 -11.80 -41.95
N GLY A 336 3.87 -12.47 -41.04
CA GLY A 336 4.20 -12.51 -39.61
C GLY A 336 3.82 -11.27 -38.80
N ALA A 337 3.17 -10.26 -39.40
CA ALA A 337 2.48 -9.21 -38.67
C ALA A 337 1.05 -9.67 -38.38
N TRP A 338 0.69 -9.84 -37.10
CA TRP A 338 -0.67 -10.22 -36.72
C TRP A 338 -1.39 -9.09 -36.02
N LEU A 339 -2.58 -8.79 -36.50
CA LEU A 339 -3.51 -7.79 -35.98
C LEU A 339 -4.73 -8.49 -35.38
N LEU A 340 -5.17 -8.04 -34.20
CA LEU A 340 -6.50 -8.35 -33.69
C LEU A 340 -7.50 -7.40 -34.37
N HIS A 341 -8.23 -7.87 -35.38
CA HIS A 341 -9.13 -7.03 -36.17
C HIS A 341 -10.38 -6.63 -35.36
N GLN A 342 -10.97 -7.59 -34.65
CA GLN A 342 -12.09 -7.43 -33.73
C GLN A 342 -11.95 -8.47 -32.62
N GLY A 343 -12.48 -8.16 -31.45
CA GLY A 343 -12.57 -9.10 -30.34
C GLY A 343 -13.15 -8.44 -29.10
N THR A 344 -13.94 -9.15 -28.33
CA THR A 344 -14.33 -8.71 -26.98
C THR A 344 -14.07 -9.84 -26.01
N ALA A 345 -13.54 -9.54 -24.84
CA ALA A 345 -13.40 -10.51 -23.76
C ALA A 345 -14.06 -9.96 -22.50
N SER A 346 -15.16 -10.60 -22.10
CA SER A 346 -15.83 -10.34 -20.83
C SER A 346 -15.41 -11.41 -19.82
N VAL A 347 -14.80 -10.99 -18.72
CA VAL A 347 -14.29 -11.88 -17.67
C VAL A 347 -14.92 -11.48 -16.35
N GLN A 348 -15.48 -12.46 -15.65
CA GLN A 348 -15.98 -12.33 -14.29
C GLN A 348 -15.10 -13.15 -13.37
N LEU A 349 -14.50 -12.47 -12.40
CA LEU A 349 -13.71 -13.04 -11.34
C LEU A 349 -14.48 -12.92 -10.03
N GLU A 350 -14.67 -14.04 -9.37
CA GLU A 350 -15.24 -14.13 -8.02
C GLU A 350 -14.25 -14.80 -7.10
N ARG A 351 -14.42 -14.64 -5.78
CA ARG A 351 -13.53 -15.27 -4.78
C ARG A 351 -12.05 -14.96 -5.07
N LEU A 352 -11.74 -13.69 -5.37
CA LEU A 352 -10.40 -13.22 -5.72
C LEU A 352 -9.37 -13.70 -4.68
N SER A 353 -8.36 -14.45 -5.15
CA SER A 353 -7.35 -15.07 -4.28
C SER A 353 -5.92 -14.60 -4.60
N TRP A 354 -5.77 -13.41 -5.18
CA TRP A 354 -4.47 -12.84 -5.50
C TRP A 354 -3.63 -12.63 -4.22
N PRO A 355 -2.40 -13.16 -4.14
CA PRO A 355 -1.56 -13.02 -2.95
C PRO A 355 -1.37 -11.57 -2.49
N ALA A 356 -1.29 -10.62 -3.43
CA ALA A 356 -1.18 -9.19 -3.13
C ALA A 356 -2.38 -8.61 -2.36
N LEU A 357 -3.58 -9.17 -2.54
CA LEU A 357 -4.79 -8.74 -1.83
C LEU A 357 -4.84 -9.25 -0.38
N ALA A 358 -4.04 -10.26 -0.02
CA ALA A 358 -4.00 -10.82 1.33
C ALA A 358 -3.55 -9.80 2.38
N ASN A 359 -2.69 -8.86 1.98
CA ASN A 359 -2.18 -7.78 2.84
C ASN A 359 -3.19 -6.63 3.02
N LEU A 360 -4.26 -6.57 2.21
CA LEU A 360 -5.30 -5.57 2.35
C LEU A 360 -6.31 -5.97 3.45
N PRO A 361 -6.77 -5.02 4.27
CA PRO A 361 -7.84 -5.24 5.24
C PRO A 361 -9.11 -5.79 4.60
N ALA A 362 -9.87 -6.58 5.37
CA ALA A 362 -11.14 -7.14 4.90
C ALA A 362 -12.11 -6.05 4.41
N ASP A 363 -12.10 -4.87 5.04
CA ASP A 363 -12.99 -3.73 4.73
C ASP A 363 -12.65 -3.01 3.42
N VAL A 364 -11.53 -3.31 2.77
CA VAL A 364 -11.13 -2.71 1.47
C VAL A 364 -10.80 -3.76 0.41
N ARG A 365 -10.86 -5.04 0.76
CA ARG A 365 -10.51 -6.14 -0.15
C ARG A 365 -11.61 -6.30 -1.20
N PRO A 366 -11.29 -6.25 -2.51
CA PRO A 366 -12.25 -6.55 -3.55
C PRO A 366 -12.64 -8.03 -3.48
N VAL A 367 -13.93 -8.32 -3.70
CA VAL A 367 -14.51 -9.66 -3.63
C VAL A 367 -14.82 -10.20 -5.02
N SER A 368 -15.22 -9.31 -5.94
CA SER A 368 -15.51 -9.64 -7.33
C SER A 368 -14.95 -8.56 -8.27
N LEU A 369 -14.58 -8.98 -9.47
CA LEU A 369 -14.14 -8.09 -10.55
C LEU A 369 -14.80 -8.54 -11.86
N GLN A 370 -15.55 -7.66 -12.50
CA GLN A 370 -16.06 -7.89 -13.86
C GLN A 370 -15.30 -6.98 -14.80
N ALA A 371 -14.59 -7.55 -15.77
CA ALA A 371 -13.79 -6.82 -16.75
C ALA A 371 -14.29 -7.06 -18.17
N VAL A 372 -14.14 -6.04 -19.00
CA VAL A 372 -14.34 -6.08 -20.45
C VAL A 372 -13.06 -5.57 -21.10
N ILE A 373 -12.54 -6.35 -22.05
CA ILE A 373 -11.31 -6.07 -22.77
C ILE A 373 -11.63 -6.06 -24.27
N GLU A 374 -11.28 -4.98 -24.95
CA GLU A 374 -11.53 -4.81 -26.39
C GLU A 374 -10.27 -4.22 -27.06
N PRO A 375 -10.00 -4.49 -28.35
CA PRO A 375 -8.97 -3.80 -29.09
C PRO A 375 -9.33 -2.33 -29.31
N GLU A 376 -8.33 -1.44 -29.29
CA GLU A 376 -8.57 -0.02 -29.49
C GLU A 376 -9.14 0.25 -30.91
N PRO A 377 -10.26 0.98 -31.04
CA PRO A 377 -10.89 1.21 -32.34
C PRO A 377 -9.94 1.85 -33.36
N GLY A 378 -9.77 1.19 -34.51
CA GLY A 378 -8.93 1.69 -35.60
C GLY A 378 -7.43 1.39 -35.45
N SER A 379 -7.03 0.60 -34.46
CA SER A 379 -5.66 0.08 -34.37
C SER A 379 -5.30 -0.77 -35.60
N THR A 380 -4.11 -0.52 -36.14
CA THR A 380 -3.48 -1.34 -37.19
C THR A 380 -2.16 -1.96 -36.69
N GLU A 381 -1.80 -1.76 -35.42
CA GLU A 381 -0.58 -2.28 -34.83
C GLU A 381 -0.76 -3.75 -34.43
N GLY A 382 0.21 -4.56 -34.83
CA GLY A 382 0.21 -5.98 -34.55
C GLY A 382 0.97 -6.35 -33.28
N TRP A 383 0.75 -7.56 -32.77
CA TRP A 383 1.33 -8.06 -31.49
C TRP A 383 2.86 -7.97 -31.37
N ARG A 384 3.59 -7.87 -32.49
CA ARG A 384 5.06 -7.71 -32.52
C ARG A 384 5.52 -6.30 -32.14
N ALA A 385 4.66 -5.29 -32.28
CA ALA A 385 4.95 -3.91 -31.90
C ALA A 385 4.32 -3.62 -30.53
N ALA A 386 3.01 -3.36 -30.51
CA ALA A 386 2.19 -3.20 -29.33
C ALA A 386 0.75 -3.56 -29.67
N LEU A 387 0.06 -4.23 -28.75
CA LEU A 387 -1.37 -4.51 -28.86
C LEU A 387 -2.13 -3.50 -28.00
N PRO A 388 -2.72 -2.45 -28.60
CA PRO A 388 -3.52 -1.48 -27.86
C PRO A 388 -4.90 -2.06 -27.56
N LEU A 389 -5.25 -2.08 -26.27
CA LEU A 389 -6.52 -2.57 -25.75
C LEU A 389 -7.18 -1.50 -24.87
N THR A 390 -8.50 -1.51 -24.81
CA THR A 390 -9.27 -0.86 -23.76
C THR A 390 -9.61 -1.88 -22.68
N PHE A 391 -9.48 -1.48 -21.42
CA PHE A 391 -9.83 -2.29 -20.26
C PHE A 391 -10.76 -1.49 -19.38
N SER A 392 -11.97 -2.01 -19.17
CA SER A 392 -12.97 -1.46 -18.27
C SER A 392 -13.37 -2.54 -17.27
N ALA A 393 -13.26 -2.25 -15.99
CA ALA A 393 -13.63 -3.17 -14.93
C ALA A 393 -14.50 -2.52 -13.86
N THR A 394 -15.38 -3.33 -13.27
CA THR A 394 -16.15 -2.97 -12.07
C THR A 394 -15.70 -3.84 -10.91
N LEU A 395 -15.46 -3.19 -9.77
CA LEU A 395 -15.03 -3.83 -8.53
C LEU A 395 -16.23 -3.93 -7.58
N GLY A 396 -16.46 -5.11 -7.04
CA GLY A 396 -17.50 -5.39 -6.04
C GLY A 396 -16.90 -5.82 -4.70
N GLY A 397 -17.58 -5.47 -3.61
CA GLY A 397 -17.15 -5.75 -2.25
C GLY A 397 -17.54 -4.63 -1.28
N PRO A 398 -16.88 -4.53 -0.11
CA PRO A 398 -17.05 -3.42 0.83
C PRO A 398 -16.69 -2.05 0.24
N VAL A 399 -15.76 -2.04 -0.70
CA VAL A 399 -15.46 -0.91 -1.58
C VAL A 399 -15.88 -1.30 -2.98
N THR A 400 -16.74 -0.49 -3.58
CA THR A 400 -17.23 -0.67 -4.95
C THR A 400 -16.61 0.39 -5.86
N GLY A 401 -16.43 0.09 -7.14
CA GLY A 401 -15.83 1.07 -8.04
C GLY A 401 -15.73 0.66 -9.48
N THR A 402 -15.14 1.54 -10.28
CA THR A 402 -14.83 1.32 -11.70
C THR A 402 -13.36 1.61 -11.97
N LEU A 403 -12.80 0.89 -12.92
CA LEU A 403 -11.43 1.01 -13.39
C LEU A 403 -11.45 1.03 -14.91
N ASP A 404 -11.11 2.17 -15.51
CA ASP A 404 -11.04 2.33 -16.96
C ASP A 404 -9.60 2.68 -17.33
N THR A 405 -9.00 2.00 -18.32
CA THR A 405 -7.64 2.29 -18.78
C THR A 405 -7.45 1.84 -20.23
N ARG A 406 -6.52 2.48 -20.93
CA ARG A 406 -5.96 1.93 -22.17
C ARG A 406 -4.69 1.16 -21.83
N LEU A 407 -4.54 -0.02 -22.39
CA LEU A 407 -3.40 -0.92 -22.20
C LEU A 407 -2.63 -1.00 -23.51
N SER A 408 -1.31 -0.88 -23.44
CA SER A 408 -0.42 -1.26 -24.53
C SER A 408 0.36 -2.50 -24.10
N LEU A 409 0.00 -3.66 -24.65
CA LEU A 409 0.69 -4.92 -24.36
C LEU A 409 1.83 -5.14 -25.35
N THR A 410 3.03 -5.37 -24.83
CA THR A 410 4.21 -5.70 -25.64
C THR A 410 4.87 -6.96 -25.08
N ASN A 411 5.49 -7.78 -25.94
CA ASN A 411 6.06 -9.08 -25.56
C ASN A 411 7.50 -9.29 -26.09
N ASN A 412 8.30 -8.22 -26.19
CA ASN A 412 9.68 -8.30 -26.70
C ASN A 412 10.58 -7.34 -25.90
N PRO A 413 11.47 -7.81 -25.00
CA PRO A 413 11.88 -9.21 -24.76
C PRO A 413 11.01 -10.01 -23.77
N ALA A 414 10.07 -9.36 -23.06
CA ALA A 414 9.17 -10.00 -22.10
C ALA A 414 7.79 -9.30 -22.11
N LEU A 415 6.79 -9.95 -21.53
CA LEU A 415 5.44 -9.39 -21.40
C LEU A 415 5.45 -8.17 -20.47
N GLN A 416 5.02 -7.02 -20.99
CA GLN A 416 4.79 -5.80 -20.21
C GLN A 416 3.52 -5.10 -20.71
N ALA A 417 2.82 -4.45 -19.78
CA ALA A 417 1.61 -3.69 -20.01
C ALA A 417 1.84 -2.23 -19.60
N GLU A 418 1.74 -1.31 -20.55
CA GLU A 418 1.69 0.12 -20.23
C GLU A 418 0.24 0.56 -20.05
N LEU A 419 -0.03 1.27 -18.96
CA LEU A 419 -1.34 1.80 -18.58
C LEU A 419 -1.39 3.27 -18.94
N HIS A 420 -2.27 3.63 -19.87
CA HIS A 420 -2.48 4.98 -20.37
C HIS A 420 -3.88 5.47 -20.03
N GLN A 421 -4.00 6.74 -19.61
CA GLN A 421 -5.29 7.37 -19.30
C GLN A 421 -6.14 6.59 -18.28
N GLY A 422 -5.49 5.94 -17.32
CA GLY A 422 -6.16 5.16 -16.28
C GLY A 422 -7.01 6.06 -15.39
N ARG A 423 -8.22 5.59 -15.04
CA ARG A 423 -9.11 6.22 -14.07
C ARG A 423 -9.70 5.16 -13.16
N LEU A 424 -9.43 5.29 -11.86
CA LEU A 424 -9.96 4.43 -10.81
C LEU A 424 -10.91 5.25 -9.93
N GLN A 425 -12.17 4.85 -9.90
CA GLN A 425 -13.19 5.46 -9.06
C GLN A 425 -13.63 4.46 -8.00
N LEU A 426 -13.46 4.79 -6.72
CA LEU A 426 -13.81 3.92 -5.60
C LEU A 426 -14.77 4.64 -4.65
N VAL A 427 -15.71 3.90 -4.09
CA VAL A 427 -16.64 4.34 -3.05
C VAL A 427 -16.72 3.28 -1.95
N GLY A 428 -16.51 3.70 -0.71
CA GLY A 428 -16.61 2.84 0.47
C GLY A 428 -17.34 3.54 1.62
N GLY A 429 -18.20 2.81 2.34
CA GLY A 429 -18.99 3.40 3.43
C GLY A 429 -18.17 3.66 4.70
N ARG A 430 -17.58 2.61 5.27
CA ARG A 430 -16.72 2.70 6.45
C ARG A 430 -15.51 1.81 6.26
N ILE A 431 -14.33 2.40 6.42
CA ILE A 431 -13.04 1.71 6.25
C ILE A 431 -12.21 1.94 7.51
N ASP A 432 -11.72 0.86 8.12
CA ASP A 432 -10.81 0.90 9.26
C ASP A 432 -9.45 0.33 8.82
N TYR A 433 -8.39 1.14 8.89
CA TYR A 433 -7.05 0.75 8.48
C TYR A 433 -5.98 1.43 9.33
N ALA A 434 -5.11 0.63 9.97
CA ALA A 434 -3.94 1.12 10.72
C ALA A 434 -4.27 2.26 11.72
N GLY A 435 -5.39 2.15 12.43
CA GLY A 435 -5.85 3.17 13.39
C GLY A 435 -6.53 4.39 12.78
N ALA A 436 -6.59 4.50 11.45
CA ALA A 436 -7.34 5.49 10.71
C ALA A 436 -8.70 4.93 10.28
N ARG A 437 -9.77 5.65 10.63
CA ARG A 437 -11.14 5.30 10.26
C ARG A 437 -11.74 6.35 9.33
N PHE A 438 -12.07 5.93 8.12
CA PHE A 438 -12.70 6.75 7.10
C PHE A 438 -14.22 6.49 7.05
N GLN A 439 -14.99 7.56 6.85
CA GLN A 439 -16.43 7.52 6.58
C GLN A 439 -16.72 8.13 5.21
N ASP A 440 -17.59 7.47 4.45
CA ASP A 440 -18.00 7.84 3.09
C ASP A 440 -16.80 8.19 2.20
N LEU A 441 -15.85 7.25 2.10
CA LEU A 441 -14.65 7.41 1.30
C LEU A 441 -15.02 7.41 -0.18
N ARG A 442 -14.53 8.41 -0.92
CA ARG A 442 -14.58 8.47 -2.37
C ARG A 442 -13.19 8.74 -2.91
N ALA A 443 -12.71 7.89 -3.82
CA ALA A 443 -11.47 8.13 -4.53
C ALA A 443 -11.76 8.28 -6.02
N ASP A 444 -11.17 9.31 -6.65
CA ASP A 444 -11.20 9.54 -8.10
C ASP A 444 -9.75 9.76 -8.52
N LEU A 445 -9.09 8.70 -8.95
CA LEU A 445 -7.66 8.65 -9.20
C LEU A 445 -7.41 8.50 -10.70
N SER A 446 -6.78 9.49 -11.32
CA SER A 446 -6.17 9.30 -12.65
C SER A 446 -4.76 8.77 -12.50
N PHE A 447 -4.34 7.86 -13.37
CA PHE A 447 -3.01 7.27 -13.30
C PHE A 447 -2.47 6.86 -14.67
N GLU A 448 -1.15 6.82 -14.76
CA GLU A 448 -0.38 6.18 -15.82
C GLU A 448 0.60 5.21 -15.16
N GLY A 449 1.02 4.17 -15.88
CA GLY A 449 1.91 3.20 -15.27
C GLY A 449 2.46 2.15 -16.20
N LEU A 450 3.31 1.31 -15.64
CA LEU A 450 3.93 0.17 -16.29
C LEU A 450 3.82 -1.03 -15.37
N VAL A 451 3.38 -2.15 -15.91
CA VAL A 451 3.36 -3.45 -15.25
C VAL A 451 4.23 -4.41 -16.04
N ASN A 452 5.22 -5.02 -15.40
CA ASN A 452 6.02 -6.08 -16.00
C ASN A 452 6.15 -7.25 -15.03
N GLN A 453 7.02 -8.23 -15.29
CA GLN A 453 7.17 -9.40 -14.41
C GLN A 453 7.81 -9.09 -13.05
N GLN A 454 8.41 -7.92 -12.85
CA GLN A 454 9.21 -7.56 -11.68
C GLN A 454 8.55 -6.46 -10.82
N LEU A 455 7.86 -5.52 -11.44
CA LEU A 455 7.44 -4.26 -10.84
C LEU A 455 6.10 -3.76 -11.40
N LEU A 456 5.27 -3.21 -10.51
CA LEU A 456 4.22 -2.26 -10.83
C LEU A 456 4.71 -0.85 -10.53
N SER A 457 4.78 0.02 -11.54
CA SER A 457 5.07 1.45 -11.38
C SER A 457 3.84 2.26 -11.77
N LEU A 458 3.39 3.14 -10.89
CA LEU A 458 2.20 3.99 -11.07
C LEU A 458 2.54 5.44 -10.76
N THR A 459 2.08 6.35 -11.62
CA THR A 459 2.12 7.80 -11.39
C THR A 459 0.71 8.36 -11.44
N LEU A 460 0.29 9.07 -10.40
CA LEU A 460 -1.03 9.68 -10.32
C LEU A 460 -1.08 11.04 -11.04
N GLY A 461 -2.13 11.24 -11.83
CA GLY A 461 -2.40 12.46 -12.57
C GLY A 461 -2.93 13.60 -11.69
N LYS A 462 -3.14 14.76 -12.32
CA LYS A 462 -3.47 16.03 -11.60
C LYS A 462 -4.86 16.03 -10.96
N SER A 463 -5.78 15.21 -11.45
CA SER A 463 -7.16 15.13 -10.92
C SER A 463 -7.31 14.16 -9.75
N SER A 464 -6.25 13.45 -9.38
CA SER A 464 -6.27 12.40 -8.37
C SER A 464 -6.54 12.95 -6.99
N ARG A 465 -7.69 12.57 -6.44
CA ARG A 465 -8.13 12.99 -5.11
C ARG A 465 -8.87 11.89 -4.37
N LEU A 466 -8.88 12.05 -3.06
CA LEU A 466 -9.63 11.24 -2.12
C LEU A 466 -10.42 12.20 -1.22
N ASP A 467 -11.73 12.01 -1.15
CA ASP A 467 -12.65 12.76 -0.32
C ASP A 467 -13.23 11.83 0.76
N SER A 468 -13.40 12.31 1.98
CA SER A 468 -14.04 11.57 3.07
C SER A 468 -14.85 12.51 3.95
N ALA A 469 -16.06 12.11 4.33
CA ALA A 469 -16.92 12.90 5.22
C ALA A 469 -16.30 13.06 6.62
N ALA A 470 -15.65 12.02 7.13
CA ALA A 470 -14.91 12.07 8.38
C ALA A 470 -13.74 11.08 8.39
N LEU A 471 -12.58 11.54 8.85
CA LEU A 471 -11.39 10.74 9.11
C LEU A 471 -11.03 10.85 10.59
N ARG A 472 -11.04 9.73 11.31
CA ARG A 472 -10.61 9.68 12.72
C ARG A 472 -9.30 8.92 12.85
N LEU A 473 -8.33 9.53 13.50
CA LEU A 473 -7.03 8.95 13.83
C LEU A 473 -7.06 8.55 15.31
N GLY A 474 -7.31 7.28 15.58
CA GLY A 474 -7.64 6.79 16.94
C GLY A 474 -6.52 6.97 17.96
N GLU A 475 -5.27 6.76 17.57
CA GLU A 475 -4.12 6.90 18.48
C GLU A 475 -3.82 8.35 18.85
N ALA A 476 -4.15 9.30 17.97
CA ALA A 476 -3.89 10.71 18.17
C ALA A 476 -5.11 11.48 18.73
N ASP A 477 -6.26 10.82 18.88
CA ASP A 477 -7.55 11.45 19.21
C ASP A 477 -7.87 12.68 18.32
N VAL A 478 -7.51 12.58 17.03
CA VAL A 478 -7.76 13.63 16.02
C VAL A 478 -8.91 13.20 15.12
N SER A 479 -9.88 14.09 14.94
CA SER A 479 -10.99 13.90 14.00
C SER A 479 -11.00 15.03 12.97
N LEU A 480 -10.96 14.67 11.69
CA LEU A 480 -11.01 15.56 10.54
C LEU A 480 -12.36 15.41 9.85
N ILE A 481 -13.10 16.50 9.69
CA ILE A 481 -14.43 16.52 9.07
C ILE A 481 -14.36 17.21 7.71
N ASP A 482 -15.04 16.63 6.71
CA ASP A 482 -15.01 17.05 5.30
C ASP A 482 -13.55 17.19 4.81
N THR A 483 -12.94 16.02 4.65
CA THR A 483 -11.51 15.88 4.36
C THR A 483 -11.32 15.66 2.87
N ARG A 484 -10.42 16.45 2.27
CA ARG A 484 -9.97 16.29 0.88
C ARG A 484 -8.47 16.11 0.85
N LEU A 485 -8.02 15.04 0.20
CA LEU A 485 -6.63 14.69 -0.02
C LEU A 485 -6.34 14.71 -1.52
N GLU A 486 -5.56 15.67 -2.00
CA GLU A 486 -5.04 15.72 -3.37
C GLU A 486 -3.71 14.98 -3.45
N LEU A 487 -3.57 14.09 -4.45
CA LEU A 487 -2.45 13.17 -4.63
C LEU A 487 -1.74 13.37 -5.98
N ALA A 488 -1.87 14.58 -6.55
CA ALA A 488 -1.38 14.90 -7.89
C ALA A 488 0.15 14.75 -8.02
N GLY A 489 0.62 13.81 -8.83
CA GLY A 489 2.03 13.53 -9.02
C GLY A 489 2.63 12.51 -8.06
N LEU A 490 1.80 11.79 -7.28
CA LEU A 490 2.22 10.63 -6.50
C LEU A 490 2.84 9.57 -7.40
N LYS A 491 3.99 9.02 -7.00
CA LYS A 491 4.66 7.90 -7.64
C LYS A 491 4.71 6.71 -6.69
N LEU A 492 4.39 5.53 -7.20
CA LEU A 492 4.32 4.29 -6.44
C LEU A 492 4.97 3.17 -7.25
N ASP A 493 6.03 2.59 -6.69
CA ASP A 493 6.75 1.46 -7.25
C ASP A 493 6.59 0.27 -6.30
N ILE A 494 5.92 -0.79 -6.74
CA ILE A 494 5.65 -2.02 -5.98
C ILE A 494 6.31 -3.21 -6.69
N PRO A 495 7.44 -3.71 -6.19
CA PRO A 495 8.06 -4.92 -6.73
C PRO A 495 7.28 -6.18 -6.33
N PHE A 496 7.23 -7.17 -7.22
CA PHE A 496 6.48 -8.41 -7.01
C PHE A 496 7.28 -9.49 -6.26
N ASP A 497 8.60 -9.37 -6.18
CA ASP A 497 9.51 -10.35 -5.57
C ASP A 497 9.88 -10.05 -4.10
N GLY A 498 9.41 -8.95 -3.51
CA GLY A 498 9.67 -8.62 -2.09
C GLY A 498 8.87 -7.43 -1.52
N GLN A 499 8.34 -7.59 -0.30
CA GLN A 499 7.51 -6.56 0.38
C GLN A 499 8.31 -5.32 0.84
N ASP A 500 9.61 -5.46 1.10
CA ASP A 500 10.45 -4.39 1.71
C ASP A 500 10.99 -3.35 0.71
N ALA A 501 10.70 -3.49 -0.59
CA ALA A 501 11.21 -2.61 -1.64
C ALA A 501 10.16 -1.66 -2.24
N THR A 502 8.95 -1.58 -1.64
CA THR A 502 7.93 -0.62 -2.09
C THR A 502 8.43 0.81 -1.88
N ARG A 503 8.39 1.63 -2.93
CA ARG A 503 8.76 3.05 -2.87
C ARG A 503 7.55 3.91 -3.17
N LEU A 504 7.30 4.87 -2.30
CA LEU A 504 6.22 5.84 -2.43
C LEU A 504 6.81 7.23 -2.33
N ASP A 505 6.46 8.07 -3.29
CA ASP A 505 6.80 9.48 -3.31
C ASP A 505 5.57 10.32 -3.65
N ALA A 506 5.00 10.98 -2.65
CA ALA A 506 3.69 11.60 -2.74
C ALA A 506 3.74 13.08 -2.35
N PRO A 507 3.58 14.02 -3.29
CA PRO A 507 3.12 15.36 -2.94
C PRO A 507 1.68 15.26 -2.41
N ILE A 508 1.46 15.77 -1.20
CA ILE A 508 0.20 15.69 -0.48
C ILE A 508 -0.33 17.10 -0.26
N ARG A 509 -1.60 17.32 -0.59
CA ARG A 509 -2.38 18.45 -0.06
C ARG A 509 -3.62 17.91 0.62
N LEU A 510 -3.65 18.02 1.93
CA LEU A 510 -4.76 17.63 2.78
C LEU A 510 -5.46 18.89 3.27
N GLY A 511 -6.77 18.98 3.07
CA GLY A 511 -7.62 20.02 3.65
C GLY A 511 -8.73 19.37 4.48
N ALA A 512 -9.03 19.94 5.64
CA ALA A 512 -10.18 19.57 6.46
C ALA A 512 -10.96 20.83 6.84
N SER A 513 -12.29 20.79 6.68
CA SER A 513 -13.14 21.93 7.05
C SER A 513 -13.17 22.17 8.56
N ARG A 514 -13.02 21.10 9.35
CA ARG A 514 -12.98 21.14 10.81
C ARG A 514 -12.09 20.03 11.36
N LEU A 515 -11.06 20.41 12.11
CA LEU A 515 -10.26 19.52 12.94
C LEU A 515 -10.76 19.60 14.39
N GLU A 516 -11.00 18.45 15.01
CA GLU A 516 -11.39 18.32 16.41
C GLU A 516 -10.29 17.60 17.18
N HIS A 517 -9.86 18.20 18.30
CA HIS A 517 -8.89 17.67 19.24
C HIS A 517 -9.05 18.39 20.59
N ALA A 518 -8.78 17.73 21.72
CA ALA A 518 -9.03 18.31 23.05
C ALA A 518 -8.32 19.67 23.28
N MET A 519 -7.07 19.78 22.80
CA MET A 519 -6.24 20.99 22.99
C MET A 519 -6.47 22.09 21.95
N LEU A 520 -7.23 21.82 20.87
CA LEU A 520 -7.41 22.73 19.74
C LEU A 520 -8.88 23.12 19.57
N ARG A 521 -9.13 24.40 19.36
CA ARG A 521 -10.46 24.89 19.00
C ARG A 521 -10.86 24.34 17.62
N PRO A 522 -12.12 23.88 17.44
CA PRO A 522 -12.56 23.35 16.15
C PRO A 522 -12.50 24.41 15.04
N GLN A 523 -11.68 24.16 14.02
CA GLN A 523 -11.49 25.08 12.89
C GLN A 523 -10.94 24.34 11.67
N SER A 524 -10.88 24.99 10.50
CA SER A 524 -10.31 24.40 9.29
C SER A 524 -8.79 24.36 9.33
N TRP A 525 -8.22 23.30 8.75
CA TRP A 525 -6.79 23.09 8.64
C TRP A 525 -6.42 22.67 7.22
N SER A 526 -5.25 23.12 6.76
CA SER A 526 -4.62 22.61 5.55
C SER A 526 -3.20 22.15 5.85
N LEU A 527 -2.77 21.10 5.16
CA LEU A 527 -1.45 20.50 5.25
C LEU A 527 -0.95 20.27 3.82
N VAL A 528 0.19 20.86 3.50
CA VAL A 528 0.81 20.75 2.17
C VAL A 528 2.25 20.31 2.33
N GLY A 529 2.64 19.24 1.65
CA GLY A 529 4.01 18.73 1.76
C GLY A 529 4.28 17.56 0.85
N ARG A 530 5.35 16.83 1.16
CA ARG A 530 5.81 15.66 0.41
C ARG A 530 6.09 14.53 1.39
N LEU A 531 5.54 13.36 1.10
CA LEU A 531 5.71 12.12 1.84
C LEU A 531 6.58 11.18 1.02
N GLY A 532 7.70 10.76 1.59
CA GLY A 532 8.53 9.67 1.08
C GLY A 532 8.39 8.42 1.94
N TYR A 533 8.37 7.26 1.31
CA TYR A 533 8.45 5.97 2.00
C TYR A 533 9.23 4.96 1.16
N GLY A 534 10.06 4.15 1.81
CA GLY A 534 10.80 3.05 1.20
C GLY A 534 11.74 2.36 2.20
N GLU A 535 12.84 1.79 1.72
CA GLU A 535 13.80 1.02 2.53
C GLU A 535 14.34 1.78 3.77
N LYS A 536 14.43 3.11 3.69
CA LYS A 536 14.92 3.96 4.78
C LYS A 536 13.86 4.31 5.83
N GLY A 537 12.61 3.89 5.63
CA GLY A 537 11.45 4.28 6.42
C GLY A 537 10.68 5.43 5.78
N LEU A 538 9.94 6.16 6.61
CA LEU A 538 9.06 7.26 6.21
C LEU A 538 9.76 8.62 6.41
N ASP A 539 9.63 9.51 5.46
CA ASP A 539 10.00 10.91 5.59
C ASP A 539 8.83 11.83 5.19
N TRP A 540 8.66 12.91 5.93
CA TRP A 540 7.63 13.90 5.66
C TRP A 540 8.23 15.30 5.77
N LYS A 541 7.95 16.14 4.78
CA LYS A 541 8.28 17.55 4.85
C LYS A 541 7.15 18.40 4.30
N GLY A 542 6.62 19.28 5.14
CA GLY A 542 5.49 20.11 4.75
C GLY A 542 5.22 21.26 5.69
N VAL A 543 4.11 21.95 5.41
CA VAL A 543 3.60 23.08 6.17
C VAL A 543 2.14 22.80 6.52
N ALA A 544 1.77 23.02 7.77
CA ALA A 544 0.40 23.02 8.24
C ALA A 544 -0.05 24.47 8.51
N ALA A 545 -1.29 24.79 8.17
CA ALA A 545 -1.90 26.09 8.41
C ALA A 545 -3.33 25.94 8.93
N ALA A 546 -3.65 26.71 9.96
CA ALA A 546 -4.98 26.81 10.55
C ALA A 546 -5.70 28.08 10.06
N ALA A 547 -7.04 28.08 10.07
CA ALA A 547 -7.85 29.24 9.71
C ALA A 547 -7.58 30.47 10.60
N SER A 548 -7.09 30.27 11.82
CA SER A 548 -6.65 31.34 12.73
C SER A 548 -5.45 32.14 12.22
N GLY A 549 -4.78 31.70 11.15
CA GLY A 549 -3.53 32.30 10.64
C GLY A 549 -2.27 31.68 11.25
N LEU A 550 -2.39 30.66 12.10
CA LEU A 550 -1.25 29.90 12.61
C LEU A 550 -0.67 29.01 11.50
N GLN A 551 0.63 29.11 11.25
CA GLN A 551 1.35 28.30 10.27
C GLN A 551 2.63 27.72 10.87
N PHE A 552 2.91 26.44 10.59
CA PHE A 552 4.16 25.81 10.99
C PHE A 552 4.67 24.78 9.98
N GLY A 553 5.99 24.77 9.78
CA GLY A 553 6.69 23.72 9.07
C GLY A 553 6.87 22.48 9.94
N LEU A 554 6.69 21.30 9.35
CA LEU A 554 6.96 20.00 9.96
C LEU A 554 7.92 19.22 9.05
N ASP A 555 9.06 18.83 9.61
CA ASP A 555 10.05 17.95 8.97
C ASP A 555 10.21 16.72 9.87
N MET A 556 9.80 15.55 9.40
CA MET A 556 9.73 14.33 10.18
C MET A 556 10.40 13.17 9.45
N THR A 557 11.11 12.34 10.20
CA THR A 557 11.72 11.10 9.72
C THR A 557 11.39 9.97 10.68
N TRP A 558 10.97 8.83 10.14
CA TRP A 558 10.65 7.63 10.91
C TRP A 558 11.32 6.42 10.24
N PRO A 559 12.55 6.09 10.64
CA PRO A 559 13.27 4.93 10.13
C PRO A 559 12.60 3.61 10.55
N THR A 560 12.72 2.56 9.74
CA THR A 560 12.09 1.25 9.99
C THR A 560 12.50 0.61 11.32
N ASN A 561 13.74 0.82 11.76
CA ASN A 561 14.31 0.20 12.97
C ASN A 561 14.64 1.20 14.09
N ALA A 562 14.04 2.39 14.09
CA ALA A 562 14.27 3.41 15.12
C ALA A 562 13.02 4.25 15.38
N GLY A 563 13.02 4.94 16.53
CA GLY A 563 12.00 5.96 16.81
C GLY A 563 11.99 7.10 15.78
N TRP A 564 10.83 7.73 15.64
CA TRP A 564 10.65 8.90 14.81
C TRP A 564 11.35 10.12 15.41
N ARG A 565 11.73 11.07 14.54
CA ARG A 565 12.22 12.39 14.90
C ARG A 565 11.47 13.42 14.07
N ALA A 566 11.04 14.50 14.70
CA ALA A 566 10.33 15.59 14.05
C ALA A 566 10.92 16.94 14.48
N ARG A 567 10.96 17.89 13.55
CA ARG A 567 11.25 19.30 13.79
C ARG A 567 10.04 20.12 13.42
N LEU A 568 9.53 20.89 14.37
CA LEU A 568 8.43 21.83 14.19
C LEU A 568 9.00 23.25 14.18
N THR A 569 8.74 23.97 13.10
CA THR A 569 9.20 25.36 12.92
C THR A 569 8.00 26.25 12.60
N PRO A 570 7.29 26.76 13.63
CA PRO A 570 6.27 27.78 13.45
C PRO A 570 6.82 29.01 12.72
N ASP A 571 6.00 29.60 11.85
CA ASP A 571 6.31 30.91 11.29
C ASP A 571 6.28 31.97 12.41
N ALA A 572 6.99 33.09 12.18
CA ALA A 572 6.98 34.18 13.13
C ALA A 572 5.54 34.70 13.34
N ILE A 573 5.03 34.55 14.55
CA ILE A 573 3.70 35.02 14.94
C ILE A 573 3.82 36.48 15.36
N PHE A 574 3.14 37.36 14.64
CA PHE A 574 3.02 38.77 15.01
C PHE A 574 1.73 38.97 15.78
N LEU A 575 1.86 39.19 17.09
CA LEU A 575 0.74 39.43 17.99
C LEU A 575 0.16 40.81 17.65
N ARG A 576 -1.08 40.82 17.17
CA ARG A 576 -1.89 42.00 16.82
C ARG A 576 -3.31 41.77 17.36
N ALA A 577 -4.27 42.61 16.96
CA ALA A 577 -5.67 42.53 17.41
C ALA A 577 -6.30 41.12 17.36
N ASP A 578 -5.90 40.26 16.42
CA ASP A 578 -6.31 38.86 16.35
C ASP A 578 -5.12 37.95 16.74
N ASN A 579 -5.09 37.51 18.01
CA ASN A 579 -4.05 36.58 18.49
C ASN A 579 -4.32 35.16 17.97
N PRO A 580 -3.51 34.62 17.03
CA PRO A 580 -3.76 33.32 16.43
C PRO A 580 -3.64 32.17 17.43
N LEU A 581 -2.89 32.35 18.52
CA LEU A 581 -2.78 31.34 19.58
C LEU A 581 -4.06 31.23 20.39
N ALA A 582 -4.65 32.37 20.77
CA ALA A 582 -5.92 32.41 21.50
C ALA A 582 -7.08 31.85 20.66
N LEU A 583 -7.05 32.07 19.35
CA LEU A 583 -8.01 31.52 18.39
C LEU A 583 -7.81 30.01 18.12
N THR A 584 -6.64 29.46 18.45
CA THR A 584 -6.30 28.06 18.15
C THR A 584 -6.36 27.15 19.37
N LEU A 585 -5.88 27.60 20.52
CA LEU A 585 -5.76 26.79 21.73
C LEU A 585 -7.04 26.87 22.58
N THR A 586 -7.51 25.71 23.05
CA THR A 586 -8.65 25.65 23.96
C THR A 586 -8.31 26.24 25.33
N ASP A 587 -7.13 25.90 25.86
CA ASP A 587 -6.65 26.29 27.19
C ASP A 587 -5.85 27.61 27.22
N TRP A 588 -6.12 28.52 26.28
CA TRP A 588 -5.50 29.86 26.31
C TRP A 588 -5.96 30.64 27.56
N PRO A 589 -5.07 31.31 28.31
CA PRO A 589 -5.45 32.02 29.53
C PRO A 589 -6.50 33.12 29.25
N ALA A 590 -7.71 32.97 29.79
CA ALA A 590 -8.85 33.85 29.48
C ALA A 590 -8.64 35.32 29.87
N LEU A 591 -7.77 35.58 30.85
CA LEU A 591 -7.45 36.92 31.33
C LEU A 591 -6.29 37.58 30.58
N LEU A 592 -5.56 36.83 29.75
CA LEU A 592 -4.41 37.31 28.98
C LEU A 592 -4.82 37.72 27.57
N ASP A 593 -4.62 38.99 27.28
CA ASP A 593 -4.72 39.56 25.94
C ASP A 593 -3.34 40.07 25.50
N LEU A 594 -2.96 39.77 24.26
CA LEU A 594 -1.66 40.14 23.67
C LEU A 594 -1.90 41.03 22.46
N SER A 595 -1.53 42.30 22.57
CA SER A 595 -1.82 43.32 21.55
C SER A 595 -0.62 43.64 20.65
N ALA A 596 0.60 43.32 21.09
CA ALA A 596 1.83 43.53 20.34
C ALA A 596 2.89 42.48 20.68
N GLY A 597 3.83 42.27 19.75
CA GLY A 597 5.00 41.43 19.94
C GLY A 597 5.27 40.52 18.75
N LYS A 598 6.48 39.96 18.70
CA LYS A 598 6.86 38.92 17.74
C LYS A 598 7.26 37.68 18.51
N LEU A 599 6.55 36.58 18.28
CA LEU A 599 6.85 35.28 18.85
C LEU A 599 7.49 34.40 17.77
N THR A 600 8.65 33.85 18.08
CA THR A 600 9.32 32.83 17.28
C THR A 600 9.56 31.60 18.13
N ALA A 601 9.41 30.41 17.54
CA ALA A 601 9.67 29.18 18.25
C ALA A 601 10.26 28.12 17.33
N ASN A 602 10.99 27.17 17.91
CA ASN A 602 11.41 25.95 17.25
C ASN A 602 11.35 24.79 18.24
N PHE A 603 10.95 23.62 17.75
CA PHE A 603 10.85 22.43 18.56
C PHE A 603 11.43 21.24 17.82
N ASP A 604 12.19 20.40 18.52
CA ASP A 604 12.63 19.09 18.08
C ASP A 604 11.99 18.04 19.01
N ALA A 605 11.36 17.04 18.42
CA ALA A 605 10.64 15.99 19.12
C ALA A 605 11.12 14.61 18.63
N SER A 606 11.07 13.61 19.51
CA SER A 606 11.36 12.22 19.15
C SER A 606 10.60 11.23 20.03
N GLY A 607 10.35 10.04 19.50
CA GLY A 607 9.76 8.93 20.25
C GLY A 607 9.48 7.71 19.38
N HIS A 608 8.74 6.73 19.90
CA HIS A 608 8.35 5.52 19.17
C HIS A 608 6.83 5.50 18.93
N SER A 609 6.03 5.11 19.92
CA SER A 609 4.57 5.13 19.88
C SER A 609 3.96 6.42 20.46
N SER A 610 4.76 7.20 21.17
CA SER A 610 4.38 8.47 21.79
C SER A 610 5.58 9.42 21.80
N ILE A 611 5.35 10.68 22.16
CA ILE A 611 6.46 11.64 22.37
C ILE A 611 7.23 11.24 23.63
N GLU A 612 8.53 10.97 23.49
CA GLU A 612 9.42 10.63 24.63
C GLU A 612 10.31 11.81 25.04
N ARG A 613 10.70 12.61 24.05
CA ARG A 613 11.52 13.81 24.24
C ARG A 613 11.01 14.92 23.34
N LEU A 614 10.84 16.11 23.91
CA LEU A 614 10.54 17.34 23.18
C LEU A 614 11.43 18.44 23.75
N SER A 615 12.20 19.10 22.90
CA SER A 615 13.01 20.25 23.28
C SER A 615 12.70 21.41 22.36
N GLY A 616 12.67 22.63 22.89
CA GLY A 616 12.43 23.79 22.05
C GLY A 616 12.89 25.09 22.66
N ARG A 617 12.95 26.11 21.82
CA ARG A 617 13.20 27.49 22.22
C ARG A 617 12.03 28.34 21.75
N ILE A 618 11.57 29.21 22.64
CA ILE A 618 10.48 30.15 22.42
C ILE A 618 11.04 31.52 22.75
N ASP A 619 11.03 32.43 21.80
CA ASP A 619 11.46 33.81 21.99
C ASP A 619 10.28 34.74 21.67
N LEU A 620 9.80 35.47 22.67
CA LEU A 620 8.89 36.60 22.48
C LEU A 620 9.72 37.88 22.58
N SER A 621 9.60 38.78 21.60
CA SER A 621 10.22 40.10 21.62
C SER A 621 9.19 41.21 21.60
N GLY A 622 9.32 42.19 22.49
CA GLY A 622 8.46 43.38 22.57
C GLY A 622 7.00 43.08 22.90
N GLY A 623 6.73 42.00 23.62
CA GLY A 623 5.39 41.58 24.02
C GLY A 623 4.68 42.68 24.82
N SER A 624 3.46 43.02 24.45
CA SER A 624 2.63 43.96 25.20
C SER A 624 1.18 43.49 25.23
N GLY A 625 0.47 43.79 26.32
CA GLY A 625 -0.85 43.23 26.53
C GLY A 625 -1.44 43.56 27.90
N ILE A 626 -2.51 42.84 28.23
CA ILE A 626 -3.25 42.99 29.48
C ILE A 626 -3.41 41.61 30.10
N TYR A 627 -3.06 41.47 31.39
CA TYR A 627 -3.37 40.28 32.20
C TYR A 627 -4.28 40.68 33.36
N ASP A 628 -5.46 40.07 33.45
CA ASP A 628 -6.56 40.45 34.36
C ASP A 628 -6.92 41.94 34.23
N ARG A 629 -6.27 42.82 35.00
CA ARG A 629 -6.48 44.28 34.99
C ARG A 629 -5.17 45.07 34.85
N THR A 630 -4.08 44.37 34.61
CA THR A 630 -2.73 44.92 34.63
C THR A 630 -2.22 44.99 33.20
N GLU A 631 -1.89 46.19 32.76
CA GLU A 631 -1.22 46.39 31.47
C GLU A 631 0.28 46.10 31.62
N PHE A 632 0.88 45.48 30.61
CA PHE A 632 2.31 45.27 30.56
C PHE A 632 2.84 45.59 29.16
N SER A 633 4.08 46.06 29.08
CA SER A 633 4.72 46.42 27.81
C SER A 633 6.21 46.10 27.78
N GLY A 634 6.69 45.80 26.57
CA GLY A 634 8.10 45.51 26.30
C GLY A 634 8.61 44.23 26.98
N LEU A 635 7.81 43.16 26.97
CA LEU A 635 8.20 41.83 27.45
C LEU A 635 9.10 41.14 26.42
N ASP A 636 10.34 40.87 26.80
CA ASP A 636 11.23 39.95 26.09
C ASP A 636 11.39 38.67 26.91
N LEU A 637 11.03 37.53 26.33
CA LEU A 637 11.01 36.22 26.98
C LEU A 637 11.78 35.20 26.13
N PRO A 638 13.08 34.98 26.40
CA PRO A 638 13.83 33.85 25.89
C PRO A 638 13.58 32.64 26.79
N LEU A 639 12.82 31.66 26.30
CA LEU A 639 12.44 30.46 27.04
C LEU A 639 12.98 29.21 26.34
N THR A 640 13.61 28.34 27.12
CA THR A 640 13.96 26.98 26.70
C THR A 640 13.04 25.99 27.38
N MET A 641 12.53 25.02 26.63
CA MET A 641 11.62 23.99 27.11
C MET A 641 12.23 22.62 26.84
N GLU A 642 12.15 21.72 27.82
CA GLU A 642 12.52 20.32 27.68
C GLU A 642 11.46 19.45 28.36
N LEU A 643 10.95 18.45 27.63
CA LEU A 643 10.14 17.36 28.12
C LEU A 643 10.97 16.08 27.96
N LYS A 644 11.10 15.30 29.04
CA LYS A 644 11.72 13.97 29.02
C LYS A 644 10.83 13.01 29.80
N GLY A 645 10.18 12.08 29.08
CA GLY A 645 9.08 11.31 29.65
C GLY A 645 7.95 12.24 30.07
N GLU A 646 7.57 12.21 31.35
CA GLU A 646 6.53 13.10 31.90
C GLU A 646 7.10 14.37 32.55
N GLN A 647 8.42 14.52 32.66
CA GLN A 647 9.04 15.64 33.36
C GLN A 647 9.23 16.84 32.41
N VAL A 648 8.60 17.95 32.71
CA VAL A 648 8.68 19.23 32.00
C VAL A 648 9.67 20.15 32.73
N THR A 649 10.61 20.73 32.01
CA THR A 649 11.50 21.79 32.49
C THR A 649 11.40 22.99 31.58
N LEU A 650 11.16 24.17 32.15
CA LEU A 650 11.24 25.46 31.46
C LEU A 650 12.38 26.26 32.09
N ALA A 651 13.23 26.89 31.28
CA ALA A 651 14.32 27.71 31.80
C ALA A 651 14.48 28.98 30.97
N THR A 652 14.78 30.08 31.66
CA THR A 652 15.01 31.39 31.06
C THR A 652 16.22 32.05 31.71
N SER A 653 17.00 32.77 30.91
CA SER A 653 18.28 33.36 31.33
C SER A 653 18.26 34.89 31.42
N ALA A 654 17.18 35.53 30.99
CA ALA A 654 17.00 36.99 30.99
C ALA A 654 15.59 37.37 30.48
N ILE A 655 14.54 37.14 31.28
CA ILE A 655 13.26 37.81 31.00
C ILE A 655 13.46 39.29 31.32
N THR A 656 13.07 40.17 30.39
CA THR A 656 13.02 41.61 30.65
C THR A 656 11.63 42.14 30.37
N LEU A 657 11.16 43.06 31.22
CA LEU A 657 9.88 43.74 31.06
C LEU A 657 10.10 45.23 31.24
N GLN A 658 9.62 46.07 30.30
CA GLN A 658 9.83 47.51 30.40
C GLN A 658 8.94 48.14 31.47
N SER A 659 7.65 47.78 31.49
CA SER A 659 6.70 48.31 32.44
C SER A 659 5.55 47.33 32.69
N ILE A 660 5.11 47.26 33.94
CA ILE A 660 3.87 46.64 34.37
C ILE A 660 3.08 47.68 35.18
N ASN A 661 1.81 47.87 34.86
CA ASN A 661 0.98 48.91 35.45
C ASN A 661 -0.33 48.35 36.02
N PRO A 662 -0.32 47.87 37.28
CA PRO A 662 -1.54 47.52 38.02
C PRO A 662 -2.29 48.76 38.58
N GLY A 663 -1.96 49.99 38.13
CA GLY A 663 -2.46 51.26 38.66
C GLY A 663 -1.32 52.21 39.06
N LEU A 664 -0.13 51.64 39.31
CA LEU A 664 1.15 52.34 39.48
C LEU A 664 2.17 51.68 38.53
N PRO A 665 2.87 52.43 37.66
CA PRO A 665 3.87 51.85 36.77
C PRO A 665 5.08 51.32 37.58
N VAL A 666 5.41 50.06 37.35
CA VAL A 666 6.54 49.35 37.94
C VAL A 666 7.42 48.83 36.81
N GLY A 667 8.73 49.02 36.90
CA GLY A 667 9.68 48.57 35.88
C GLY A 667 10.80 49.57 35.60
N PRO A 668 11.83 49.17 34.84
CA PRO A 668 11.97 47.87 34.19
C PRO A 668 12.21 46.72 35.18
N ALA A 669 11.74 45.52 34.82
CA ALA A 669 11.92 44.29 35.59
C ALA A 669 12.80 43.28 34.85
N ARG A 670 13.52 42.47 35.61
CA ARG A 670 14.36 41.36 35.13
C ARG A 670 14.09 40.10 35.93
N PHE A 671 14.04 38.95 35.28
CA PHE A 671 13.81 37.67 35.91
C PHE A 671 14.59 36.54 35.22
N ASP A 672 15.28 35.73 36.04
CA ASP A 672 16.04 34.55 35.64
C ASP A 672 15.63 33.37 36.52
N GLY A 673 15.35 32.22 35.91
CA GLY A 673 14.91 31.07 36.67
C GLY A 673 14.59 29.83 35.86
N ARG A 674 14.25 28.77 36.59
CA ARG A 674 13.91 27.45 36.07
C ARG A 674 12.65 26.94 36.73
N TYR A 675 11.70 26.50 35.92
CA TYR A 675 10.48 25.83 36.35
C TYR A 675 10.56 24.33 36.04
N GLN A 676 10.12 23.48 36.96
CA GLN A 676 10.03 22.03 36.79
C GLN A 676 8.67 21.52 37.22
N ALA A 677 8.03 20.68 36.41
CA ALA A 677 6.74 20.09 36.72
C ALA A 677 6.56 18.72 36.07
N THR A 678 5.52 17.99 36.48
CA THR A 678 5.06 16.78 35.80
C THR A 678 3.97 17.16 34.79
N LEU A 679 3.95 16.58 33.59
CA LEU A 679 3.05 16.96 32.47
C LEU A 679 1.56 16.92 32.84
N GLY A 680 1.14 16.01 33.72
CA GLY A 680 -0.24 15.94 34.23
C GLY A 680 -0.56 16.92 35.37
N GLN A 681 0.44 17.62 35.91
CA GLN A 681 0.33 18.52 37.06
C GLN A 681 1.17 19.79 36.85
N THR A 682 1.09 20.38 35.66
CA THR A 682 1.93 21.52 35.24
C THR A 682 1.76 22.79 36.09
N LEU A 683 0.70 22.90 36.90
CA LEU A 683 0.46 24.03 37.81
C LEU A 683 1.00 23.81 39.23
N ALA A 684 1.39 22.59 39.60
CA ALA A 684 1.87 22.24 40.93
C ALA A 684 3.39 21.97 40.94
N GLY A 685 4.14 22.67 40.08
CA GLY A 685 5.59 22.49 39.94
C GLY A 685 6.43 23.35 40.86
N GLU A 686 7.74 23.26 40.67
CA GLU A 686 8.75 24.02 41.43
C GLU A 686 9.39 25.10 40.53
N LEU A 687 9.42 26.35 41.01
CA LEU A 687 10.10 27.47 40.37
C LEU A 687 11.34 27.85 41.17
N HIS A 688 12.52 27.55 40.64
CA HIS A 688 13.78 28.06 41.13
C HIS A 688 14.06 29.45 40.53
N ILE A 689 14.13 30.46 41.38
CA ILE A 689 14.40 31.85 41.00
C ILE A 689 15.86 32.16 41.33
N GLU A 690 16.66 32.45 40.31
CA GLU A 690 18.07 32.81 40.47
C GLU A 690 18.24 34.32 40.68
N HIS A 691 17.49 35.10 39.91
CA HIS A 691 17.48 36.55 40.01
C HIS A 691 16.09 37.08 39.67
N ALA A 692 15.55 37.97 40.51
CA ALA A 692 14.44 38.81 40.10
C ALA A 692 14.60 40.22 40.67
N SER A 693 14.47 41.23 39.83
CA SER A 693 14.54 42.63 40.23
C SER A 693 13.58 43.49 39.44
N THR A 694 13.14 44.59 40.03
CA THR A 694 12.36 45.61 39.34
C THR A 694 12.64 46.98 39.92
N ASP A 695 12.61 48.00 39.07
CA ASP A 695 12.66 49.39 39.56
C ASP A 695 11.25 49.83 39.98
N LEU A 696 11.18 50.61 41.06
CA LEU A 696 9.94 51.14 41.65
C LEU A 696 10.23 52.47 42.35
N LEU A 697 9.50 53.53 41.98
CA LEU A 697 9.54 54.85 42.65
C LEU A 697 10.98 55.38 42.85
N GLY A 698 11.80 55.36 41.79
CA GLY A 698 13.21 55.78 41.81
C GLY A 698 14.19 54.79 42.45
N GLY A 699 13.70 53.78 43.17
CA GLY A 699 14.49 52.72 43.79
C GLY A 699 14.42 51.39 43.04
N ARG A 700 14.92 50.34 43.70
CA ARG A 700 14.95 48.95 43.21
C ARG A 700 14.46 47.96 44.25
N LEU A 701 13.62 47.03 43.80
CA LEU A 701 13.22 45.84 44.53
C LEU A 701 14.06 44.65 44.03
N LEU A 702 14.65 43.89 44.94
CA LEU A 702 15.41 42.68 44.65
C LEU A 702 14.82 41.50 45.42
N LEU A 703 14.51 40.42 44.74
CA LEU A 703 14.11 39.16 45.36
C LEU A 703 15.36 38.33 45.68
N GLN A 704 15.49 37.83 46.90
CA GLN A 704 16.54 36.87 47.24
C GLN A 704 16.32 35.55 46.48
N PRO A 705 17.39 34.87 46.01
CA PRO A 705 17.27 33.57 45.34
C PRO A 705 16.48 32.58 46.21
N THR A 706 15.47 31.96 45.63
CA THR A 706 14.53 31.09 46.36
C THR A 706 13.93 30.04 45.42
N THR A 707 13.31 29.01 46.00
CA THR A 707 12.53 28.02 45.26
C THR A 707 11.10 28.06 45.77
N LEU A 708 10.15 28.23 44.85
CA LEU A 708 8.71 28.22 45.14
C LEU A 708 8.14 26.87 44.69
N ASP A 709 7.51 26.13 45.59
CA ASP A 709 6.87 24.84 45.29
C ASP A 709 5.36 25.00 45.29
N PHE A 710 4.77 25.14 44.10
CA PHE A 710 3.34 25.39 43.94
C PHE A 710 2.44 24.19 44.28
N SER A 711 3.00 23.05 44.70
CA SER A 711 2.21 22.00 45.35
C SER A 711 1.76 22.40 46.77
N HIS A 712 2.37 23.44 47.34
CA HIS A 712 2.00 24.03 48.62
C HIS A 712 1.23 25.35 48.47
N ALA A 713 0.17 25.52 49.26
CA ALA A 713 -0.69 26.72 49.23
C ALA A 713 -0.02 28.00 49.78
N ARG A 714 1.19 27.92 50.34
CA ARG A 714 1.90 29.06 50.92
C ARG A 714 3.38 29.04 50.57
N GLN A 715 3.85 30.08 49.87
CA GLN A 715 5.25 30.26 49.49
C GLN A 715 5.87 31.45 50.20
N LYS A 716 7.05 31.29 50.79
CA LYS A 716 7.74 32.39 51.48
C LYS A 716 8.87 32.93 50.62
N LEU A 717 8.98 34.25 50.57
CA LEU A 717 10.01 34.95 49.84
C LEU A 717 10.44 36.24 50.55
N MET A 718 11.65 36.69 50.27
CA MET A 718 12.24 37.87 50.91
C MET A 718 12.57 38.91 49.84
N VAL A 719 11.84 40.03 49.84
CA VAL A 719 12.09 41.15 48.94
C VAL A 719 12.89 42.22 49.67
N GLN A 720 14.02 42.62 49.11
CA GLN A 720 14.81 43.73 49.58
C GLN A 720 14.47 44.98 48.76
N MET A 721 14.10 46.06 49.45
CA MET A 721 13.86 47.36 48.87
C MET A 721 15.09 48.25 49.08
N GLN A 722 15.58 48.86 48.01
CA GLN A 722 16.75 49.73 48.04
C GLN A 722 16.47 51.03 47.30
N GLY A 723 16.69 52.16 47.95
CA GLY A 723 16.75 53.45 47.27
C GLY A 723 15.40 54.04 46.86
N VAL A 724 14.27 53.60 47.43
CA VAL A 724 12.94 54.11 47.04
C VAL A 724 12.80 55.58 47.45
N GLU A 725 12.44 56.44 46.51
CA GLU A 725 12.36 57.88 46.73
C GLU A 725 10.96 58.30 47.17
N LEU A 726 10.88 58.94 48.32
CA LEU A 726 9.61 59.43 48.86
C LEU A 726 8.96 60.51 47.99
N THR A 727 9.79 61.28 47.27
CA THR A 727 9.33 62.27 46.30
C THR A 727 8.52 61.63 45.17
N GLU A 728 8.97 60.49 44.65
CA GLU A 728 8.27 59.77 43.58
C GLU A 728 6.97 59.15 44.07
N LEU A 729 6.92 58.69 45.33
CA LEU A 729 5.67 58.22 45.96
C LEU A 729 4.59 59.30 45.96
N PHE A 730 4.91 60.53 46.39
CA PHE A 730 3.95 61.63 46.43
C PHE A 730 3.55 62.17 45.06
N LYS A 731 4.41 62.01 44.04
CA LYS A 731 4.03 62.29 42.64
C LYS A 731 3.03 61.28 42.11
N ALA A 732 3.27 60.00 42.40
CA ALA A 732 2.40 58.92 41.95
C ALA A 732 1.05 58.89 42.70
N TYR A 733 1.05 59.28 43.98
CA TYR A 733 -0.14 59.42 44.80
C TYR A 733 -0.21 60.82 45.44
N PRO A 734 -0.78 61.82 44.74
CA PRO A 734 -0.90 63.17 45.25
C PRO A 734 -1.99 63.25 46.32
N ALA A 735 -1.61 63.03 47.57
CA ALA A 735 -2.47 63.30 48.72
C ALA A 735 -2.53 64.81 48.97
N GLU A 736 -3.74 65.36 49.08
CA GLU A 736 -3.99 66.80 49.23
C GLU A 736 -3.21 67.36 50.44
N GLY A 737 -2.22 68.21 50.14
CA GLY A 737 -1.41 68.89 51.14
C GLY A 737 -0.16 68.15 51.61
N LEU A 738 0.07 66.90 51.23
CA LEU A 738 1.23 66.12 51.68
C LEU A 738 2.35 66.13 50.63
N SER A 739 3.57 66.46 51.03
CA SER A 739 4.76 66.38 50.19
C SER A 739 6.00 66.06 51.03
N GLY A 740 7.10 65.70 50.38
CA GLY A 740 8.34 65.38 51.08
C GLY A 740 9.38 64.72 50.20
N HIS A 741 10.55 64.50 50.79
CA HIS A 741 11.68 63.83 50.14
C HIS A 741 12.43 62.95 51.14
N GLY A 742 13.21 62.02 50.61
CA GLY A 742 14.02 61.07 51.35
C GLY A 742 14.14 59.75 50.61
N ILE A 743 15.09 58.93 51.05
CA ILE A 743 15.37 57.62 50.45
C ILE A 743 15.04 56.54 51.49
N ILE A 744 14.23 55.56 51.10
CA ILE A 744 13.78 54.47 51.95
C ILE A 744 14.40 53.14 51.48
N ASP A 745 14.97 52.41 52.43
CA ASP A 745 15.47 51.04 52.27
C ASP A 745 14.66 50.10 53.17
N GLY A 746 14.54 48.82 52.83
CA GLY A 746 13.77 47.89 53.65
C GLY A 746 13.86 46.42 53.26
N GLN A 747 13.23 45.57 54.07
CA GLN A 747 13.07 44.14 53.83
C GLN A 747 11.61 43.75 54.05
N LEU A 748 11.06 43.01 53.11
CA LEU A 748 9.66 42.59 53.08
C LEU A 748 9.61 41.05 53.03
N PRO A 749 9.32 40.38 54.16
CA PRO A 749 8.99 38.97 54.18
C PRO A 749 7.59 38.80 53.58
N VAL A 750 7.54 38.28 52.36
CA VAL A 750 6.32 38.09 51.59
C VAL A 750 5.92 36.62 51.66
N THR A 751 4.63 36.36 51.91
CA THR A 751 4.02 35.04 51.74
C THR A 751 3.01 35.10 50.61
N LEU A 752 3.24 34.33 49.55
CA LEU A 752 2.26 34.11 48.49
C LEU A 752 1.28 33.02 48.94
N THR A 753 0.00 33.25 48.68
CA THR A 753 -1.09 32.32 48.95
C THR A 753 -1.95 32.17 47.69
N ASP A 754 -2.87 31.20 47.69
CA ASP A 754 -3.79 30.99 46.57
C ASP A 754 -4.67 32.23 46.27
N ASN A 755 -4.97 33.06 47.27
CA ASN A 755 -5.88 34.21 47.10
C ASN A 755 -5.18 35.58 47.12
N GLY A 756 -3.87 35.64 47.34
CA GLY A 756 -3.17 36.92 47.41
C GLY A 756 -1.79 36.89 48.04
N VAL A 757 -1.31 38.09 48.35
CA VAL A 757 0.00 38.37 48.92
C VAL A 757 -0.18 38.79 50.37
N ILE A 758 0.66 38.27 51.27
CA ILE A 758 0.71 38.66 52.68
C ILE A 758 2.12 39.18 52.97
N ILE A 759 2.24 40.27 53.72
CA ILE A 759 3.51 40.73 54.30
C ILE A 759 3.32 40.75 55.80
N GLU A 760 4.20 40.06 56.53
CA GLU A 760 4.19 40.05 57.99
C GLU A 760 5.56 40.52 58.49
N ASN A 761 5.58 41.50 59.38
CA ASN A 761 6.82 42.05 59.96
C ASN A 761 7.80 42.60 58.91
N GLY A 762 7.28 43.29 57.89
CA GLY A 762 8.11 44.07 56.97
C GLY A 762 8.75 45.26 57.71
N SER A 763 9.96 45.66 57.31
CA SER A 763 10.65 46.80 57.93
C SER A 763 11.22 47.74 56.88
N LEU A 764 10.91 49.03 57.02
CA LEU A 764 11.45 50.13 56.22
C LEU A 764 12.20 51.11 57.09
N ARG A 765 13.26 51.71 56.56
CA ARG A 765 14.01 52.77 57.20
C ARG A 765 14.45 53.81 56.19
N ALA A 766 14.41 55.08 56.57
CA ALA A 766 15.07 56.11 55.80
C ALA A 766 16.59 55.99 55.91
N ARG A 767 17.27 56.21 54.80
CA ARG A 767 18.73 56.27 54.70
C ARG A 767 19.23 57.58 55.31
N GLU A 768 20.34 57.51 56.05
CA GLU A 768 21.00 58.72 56.58
C GLU A 768 21.39 59.68 55.44
N PRO A 769 21.24 61.01 55.62
CA PRO A 769 20.92 61.73 56.85
C PRO A 769 19.42 61.90 57.16
N GLY A 770 18.52 61.21 56.45
CA GLY A 770 17.06 61.35 56.58
C GLY A 770 16.44 62.22 55.47
N GLY A 771 15.39 62.97 55.78
CA GLY A 771 14.63 63.73 54.79
C GLY A 771 13.67 64.75 55.38
N ALA A 772 12.72 65.23 54.58
CA ALA A 772 11.71 66.20 55.02
C ALA A 772 10.30 65.76 54.61
N LEU A 773 9.32 66.05 55.47
CA LEU A 773 7.89 65.88 55.25
C LEU A 773 7.18 67.22 55.48
N GLN A 774 6.20 67.52 54.65
CA GLN A 774 5.38 68.73 54.74
C GLN A 774 3.91 68.35 54.57
N TYR A 775 3.06 68.79 55.50
CA TYR A 775 1.62 68.60 55.44
C TYR A 775 0.84 69.91 55.60
N ARG A 776 0.22 70.38 54.51
CA ARG A 776 -0.52 71.63 54.38
C ARG A 776 -1.90 71.39 53.75
N SER A 777 -2.94 71.23 54.56
CA SER A 777 -4.31 71.07 54.03
C SER A 777 -5.24 72.21 54.48
N ASP A 778 -6.14 72.61 53.58
CA ASP A 778 -7.17 73.63 53.86
C ASP A 778 -8.11 73.20 55.00
N ARG A 779 -8.27 71.87 55.20
CA ARG A 779 -9.06 71.28 56.30
C ARG A 779 -8.36 71.43 57.66
N LEU A 780 -7.03 71.40 57.71
CA LEU A 780 -6.26 71.63 58.93
C LEU A 780 -6.20 73.12 59.32
N ALA A 781 -6.26 74.03 58.35
CA ALA A 781 -6.30 75.47 58.61
C ALA A 781 -7.54 75.89 59.45
N GLY A 782 -8.66 75.16 59.34
CA GLY A 782 -9.89 75.38 60.12
C GLY A 782 -9.93 74.71 61.50
N LEU A 783 -8.99 73.80 61.82
CA LEU A 783 -8.91 73.07 63.10
C LEU A 783 -8.09 73.82 64.17
N GLY A 784 -7.76 75.09 63.90
CA GLY A 784 -6.87 75.90 64.71
C GLY A 784 -7.33 76.16 66.15
N ASP A 785 -8.58 75.91 66.55
CA ASP A 785 -9.09 76.27 67.89
C ASP A 785 -8.62 75.36 69.04
N ASN A 786 -7.97 74.22 68.74
CA ASN A 786 -7.36 73.34 69.74
C ASN A 786 -5.83 73.55 69.82
N PRO A 787 -5.26 73.98 70.97
CA PRO A 787 -3.82 74.24 71.13
C PRO A 787 -2.92 73.05 70.74
N GLY A 788 -3.30 71.82 71.10
CA GLY A 788 -2.51 70.62 70.79
C GLY A 788 -2.51 70.24 69.31
N MET A 789 -3.62 70.51 68.61
CA MET A 789 -3.71 70.28 67.17
C MET A 789 -2.90 71.32 66.39
N ARG A 790 -2.90 72.58 66.85
CA ARG A 790 -2.10 73.66 66.26
C ARG A 790 -0.60 73.37 66.35
N GLU A 791 -0.12 72.80 67.46
CA GLU A 791 1.27 72.37 67.62
C GLU A 791 1.64 71.21 66.68
N LEU A 792 0.76 70.23 66.48
CA LEU A 792 0.98 69.12 65.53
C LEU A 792 1.02 69.59 64.07
N VAL A 793 0.12 70.50 63.68
CA VAL A 793 0.10 71.10 62.34
C VAL A 793 1.38 71.90 62.09
N LEU A 794 1.80 72.73 63.05
CA LEU A 794 3.08 73.44 62.96
C LEU A 794 4.26 72.47 62.91
N ALA A 795 4.24 71.37 63.69
CA ALA A 795 5.32 70.37 63.66
C ALA A 795 5.48 69.72 62.28
N LEU A 796 4.38 69.55 61.53
CA LEU A 796 4.35 68.89 60.22
C LEU A 796 4.50 69.85 59.01
N ASP A 797 4.59 71.17 59.22
CA ASP A 797 4.70 72.13 58.10
C ASP A 797 6.07 72.12 57.39
N ASP A 798 7.17 71.92 58.12
CA ASP A 798 8.54 71.65 57.60
C ASP A 798 9.23 70.63 58.54
N PHE A 799 8.74 69.40 58.56
CA PHE A 799 9.24 68.36 59.45
C PHE A 799 10.49 67.69 58.86
N ARG A 800 11.67 68.01 59.42
CA ARG A 800 12.95 67.41 59.02
C ARG A 800 13.28 66.24 59.93
N TYR A 801 13.20 65.03 59.38
CA TYR A 801 13.43 63.80 60.13
C TYR A 801 14.85 63.27 59.91
N SER A 802 15.47 62.82 60.99
CA SER A 802 16.72 62.05 60.96
C SER A 802 16.44 60.55 61.04
N VAL A 803 15.32 60.16 61.66
CA VAL A 803 14.85 58.77 61.72
C VAL A 803 13.43 58.70 61.17
N LEU A 804 13.25 57.86 60.16
CA LEU A 804 11.96 57.34 59.75
C LEU A 804 12.11 55.83 59.70
N ALA A 805 11.36 55.12 60.53
CA ALA A 805 11.26 53.68 60.50
C ALA A 805 9.79 53.29 60.37
N SER A 806 9.48 52.27 59.58
CA SER A 806 8.13 51.73 59.45
C SER A 806 8.16 50.22 59.63
N ASP A 807 7.28 49.71 60.48
CA ASP A 807 6.85 48.32 60.37
C ASP A 807 5.71 48.26 59.32
N ILE A 808 5.69 47.20 58.51
CA ILE A 808 4.66 46.97 57.48
C ILE A 808 4.00 45.61 57.69
N ASP A 809 2.68 45.62 57.75
CA ASP A 809 1.87 44.42 57.57
C ASP A 809 0.89 44.63 56.42
N TYR A 810 0.79 43.65 55.53
CA TYR A 810 -0.16 43.63 54.42
C TYR A 810 -0.97 42.34 54.50
N ALA A 811 -2.28 42.48 54.73
CA ALA A 811 -3.18 41.35 54.91
C ALA A 811 -3.71 40.83 53.56
N GLU A 812 -4.14 39.55 53.55
CA GLU A 812 -4.65 38.86 52.36
C GLU A 812 -5.86 39.57 51.71
N ASN A 813 -6.65 40.30 52.51
CA ASN A 813 -7.79 41.09 52.03
C ASN A 813 -7.39 42.38 51.29
N GLY A 814 -6.11 42.76 51.34
CA GLY A 814 -5.55 43.96 50.72
C GLY A 814 -5.36 45.16 51.65
N THR A 815 -5.62 45.02 52.95
CA THR A 815 -5.38 46.08 53.93
C THR A 815 -3.89 46.19 54.23
N LEU A 816 -3.29 47.36 53.98
CA LEU A 816 -1.94 47.73 54.36
C LEU A 816 -1.97 48.50 55.69
N VAL A 817 -1.18 48.07 56.66
CA VAL A 817 -0.95 48.78 57.93
C VAL A 817 0.52 49.18 58.01
N LEU A 818 0.77 50.49 58.17
CA LEU A 818 2.10 51.06 58.37
C LEU A 818 2.23 51.63 59.77
N GLY A 819 3.17 51.11 60.55
CA GLY A 819 3.56 51.64 61.86
C GLY A 819 4.76 52.57 61.74
N LEU A 820 4.51 53.86 61.53
CA LEU A 820 5.55 54.87 61.30
C LEU A 820 6.07 55.43 62.63
N ARG A 821 7.40 55.37 62.82
CA ARG A 821 8.14 56.09 63.87
C ARG A 821 9.01 57.16 63.23
N LEU A 822 8.70 58.41 63.55
CA LEU A 822 9.35 59.60 63.04
C LEU A 822 10.04 60.35 64.18
N GLU A 823 11.35 60.59 64.04
CA GLU A 823 12.12 61.42 64.96
C GLU A 823 12.81 62.53 64.15
N GLY A 824 12.54 63.77 64.54
CA GLY A 824 12.95 64.93 63.77
C GLY A 824 12.71 66.24 64.50
N HIS A 825 12.70 67.33 63.75
CA HIS A 825 12.39 68.65 64.27
C HIS A 825 11.78 69.52 63.17
N ASN A 826 10.98 70.52 63.56
CA ASN A 826 10.65 71.65 62.70
C ASN A 826 11.42 72.89 63.22
N PRO A 827 12.29 73.53 62.40
CA PRO A 827 13.02 74.74 62.79
C PRO A 827 12.14 75.88 63.33
N GLU A 828 10.91 76.00 62.84
CA GLU A 828 9.95 77.06 63.21
C GLU A 828 9.15 76.74 64.49
N LEU A 829 9.19 75.49 64.96
CA LEU A 829 8.50 75.06 66.17
C LEU A 829 9.42 75.16 67.40
N GLN A 830 9.11 76.08 68.32
CA GLN A 830 9.74 76.18 69.65
C GLN A 830 11.29 76.11 69.61
N GLN A 831 11.93 76.78 68.65
CA GLN A 831 13.38 76.75 68.39
C GLN A 831 13.96 75.37 68.01
N GLY A 832 13.27 74.59 67.18
CA GLY A 832 13.77 73.31 66.67
C GLY A 832 13.68 72.18 67.69
N ARG A 833 12.70 72.23 68.60
CA ARG A 833 12.49 71.18 69.61
C ARG A 833 12.34 69.81 68.93
N PRO A 834 13.02 68.74 69.43
CA PRO A 834 12.82 67.39 68.92
C PRO A 834 11.35 66.95 69.04
N VAL A 835 10.81 66.40 67.96
CA VAL A 835 9.46 65.87 67.87
C VAL A 835 9.54 64.39 67.51
N HIS A 836 8.83 63.57 68.31
CA HIS A 836 8.73 62.14 68.14
C HIS A 836 7.28 61.81 67.84
N LEU A 837 7.00 61.29 66.65
CA LEU A 837 5.65 60.93 66.22
C LEU A 837 5.58 59.43 65.95
N ASN A 838 4.57 58.79 66.51
CA ASN A 838 4.20 57.42 66.19
C ASN A 838 2.84 57.47 65.51
N VAL A 839 2.81 57.17 64.21
CA VAL A 839 1.61 57.25 63.37
C VAL A 839 1.31 55.86 62.85
N ARG A 840 0.05 55.43 62.99
CA ARG A 840 -0.45 54.22 62.33
C ARG A 840 -1.28 54.65 61.13
N LEU A 841 -0.88 54.23 59.94
CA LEU A 841 -1.65 54.43 58.71
C LEU A 841 -2.25 53.09 58.28
N GLU A 842 -3.51 53.12 57.85
CA GLU A 842 -4.22 51.96 57.32
C GLU A 842 -4.81 52.34 55.97
N GLU A 843 -4.62 51.49 54.95
CA GLU A 843 -5.06 51.75 53.57
C GLU A 843 -5.60 50.48 52.90
N ASP A 844 -6.62 50.63 52.06
CA ASP A 844 -7.14 49.54 51.20
C ASP A 844 -6.48 49.63 49.82
N ILE A 845 -5.40 48.87 49.64
CA ILE A 845 -4.59 48.93 48.42
C ILE A 845 -5.39 48.52 47.17
N PRO A 846 -6.21 47.45 47.17
CA PRO A 846 -7.09 47.15 46.04
C PRO A 846 -8.04 48.29 45.67
N ALA A 847 -8.68 48.96 46.64
CA ALA A 847 -9.58 50.08 46.37
C ALA A 847 -8.82 51.29 45.80
N LEU A 848 -7.64 51.59 46.36
CA LEU A 848 -6.74 52.63 45.87
C LEU A 848 -6.32 52.37 44.42
N LEU A 849 -5.81 51.17 44.11
CA LEU A 849 -5.41 50.80 42.75
C LEU A 849 -6.59 50.84 41.77
N ALA A 850 -7.78 50.41 42.20
CA ALA A 850 -8.98 50.51 41.38
C ALA A 850 -9.36 51.98 41.06
N SER A 851 -9.23 52.89 42.03
CA SER A 851 -9.45 54.33 41.81
C SER A 851 -8.45 54.90 40.81
N LEU A 852 -7.16 54.55 40.95
CA LEU A 852 -6.10 54.98 40.03
C LEU A 852 -6.36 54.47 38.60
N GLN A 853 -6.73 53.19 38.46
CA GLN A 853 -7.08 52.58 37.18
C GLN A 853 -8.33 53.20 36.52
N LEU A 854 -9.28 53.73 37.28
CA LEU A 854 -10.47 54.41 36.71
C LEU A 854 -10.22 55.87 36.37
N SER A 855 -9.28 56.53 37.08
CA SER A 855 -8.91 57.93 36.85
C SER A 855 -7.91 58.13 35.70
N GLY A 856 -7.16 57.08 35.33
CA GLY A 856 -6.18 57.12 34.25
C GLY A 856 -6.81 56.99 32.84
N GLN A 857 -6.01 57.27 31.80
CA GLN A 857 -6.34 56.93 30.41
C GLN A 857 -6.18 55.42 30.21
N VAL A 858 -7.17 54.64 30.65
CA VAL A 858 -7.11 53.18 30.65
C VAL A 858 -8.01 52.60 29.56
N SER A 859 -7.56 51.50 28.93
CA SER A 859 -8.31 50.75 27.92
C SER A 859 -9.72 50.34 28.38
N ASP A 860 -10.70 50.38 27.48
CA ASP A 860 -12.11 50.00 27.72
C ASP A 860 -12.24 48.59 28.35
N ILE A 861 -11.34 47.67 28.01
CA ILE A 861 -11.31 46.30 28.55
C ILE A 861 -11.06 46.31 30.06
N ILE A 862 -10.09 47.10 30.52
CA ILE A 862 -9.75 47.19 31.94
C ILE A 862 -10.87 47.90 32.68
N GLN A 863 -11.45 48.98 32.14
CA GLN A 863 -12.60 49.67 32.75
C GLN A 863 -13.77 48.71 33.00
N LYS A 864 -14.12 47.89 32.01
CA LYS A 864 -15.18 46.88 32.14
C LYS A 864 -14.87 45.84 33.22
N ARG A 865 -13.66 45.26 33.22
CA ARG A 865 -13.23 44.27 34.23
C ARG A 865 -13.19 44.86 35.65
N VAL A 866 -12.77 46.12 35.80
CA VAL A 866 -12.79 46.83 37.09
C VAL A 866 -14.22 47.01 37.59
N GLN A 867 -15.14 47.45 36.72
CA GLN A 867 -16.57 47.63 37.06
C GLN A 867 -17.24 46.31 37.45
N GLU A 868 -17.03 45.24 36.69
CA GLU A 868 -17.55 43.91 37.01
C GLU A 868 -17.07 43.41 38.37
N ARG A 869 -15.78 43.57 38.71
CA ARG A 869 -15.24 43.17 40.03
C ARG A 869 -15.82 44.03 41.17
N LEU A 870 -16.03 45.34 40.96
CA LEU A 870 -16.66 46.20 41.95
C LEU A 870 -18.14 45.83 42.18
N LEU A 871 -18.83 45.34 41.16
CA LEU A 871 -20.20 44.82 41.28
C LEU A 871 -20.24 43.46 42.01
N GLN A 872 -19.24 42.60 41.82
CA GLN A 872 -19.14 41.31 42.52
C GLN A 872 -18.75 41.44 44.00
N ARG A 873 -18.08 42.53 44.40
CA ARG A 873 -17.68 42.81 45.79
C ARG A 873 -18.76 43.52 46.62
N ARG A 874 -19.83 44.00 45.99
CA ARG A 874 -21.03 44.55 46.66
C ARG A 874 -22.03 43.44 46.91
#